data_AF-G2Y2Q0-F1
#
_entry.id   AF-G2Y2Q0-F1
#
_cell.length_a   1.000
_cell.length_b   1.000
_cell.length_c   1.000
_cell.angle_alpha   90.00
_cell.angle_beta   90.00
_cell.angle_gamma   90.00
#
_symmetry.space_group_name_H-M   'P 1'
#
loop_
_entity.id
_entity.type
_entity.pdbx_description
1 polymer ?
#
loop_
_entity_poly.entity_id
_entity_poly.type
_entity_poly.pdbx_seq_one_letter_code
_entity_poly.pdbx_strand_id
1 'polypeptide(L)'
;MSRYPAASQGVKFIDIDYKDLMIKKQTVVQNAPELNSMLTNLNVIQNGDILLSSDQYLQLGCDLRDLKRLEETISKVVDIEKCSFLFTAEVSITYMPTEAADALIQWANKLPEARFCLLEQLLPEEISHPFAKTMMAHFDKLGTPLGACKKYPTVAAQDRRFRSLGWPSVLVRNLWELWGAKDFLDSGERIALDTIEPFDEWEEFALFGCHYLLLVADNVSTENREVIQESSKQNSDGFKTSYTESTYSEYPKAQGQRRFAAPLSLKSEKKGQDLIGNFSGMGLNTRVSSCDVYSTDVHGFSSFDYQGSHSWPSSRMCHTITEIGDGGSLLVGGRTSPDNSIADCWVYHKWLNTWERVDDLPRPRYRHSAVHLGNGFVMVIGGKSTSRTLVDDVMIWSRQRGWVRCNTDSKERPSPTIGSSLVIYPKRVSSNSPESKFGVIAGGIAEDGLVQEEVWEWSISQYAEEQPCIVFALLGSPKTKVENGATLARFGAQALIHQDNIIVVGGVVRDVLLPLSHEICSSSIEGMTGSRLSCSSMSMSLEPRPLLIGTSAISNGDSIIIMGGSAVCFSFGTFWNKGCYTLTTKYSVGPESGEDATNDTTGAPWEFVHTFDGAAAPKPTPISLSSSAPGTQALVKVPRVKVNSSVEFDKILDASKPVILEGLDIGVCTKEWTSEYLKDKVGADREVIVHEASSENMSFSSKNFAYVTKKFGDFLDEAEKGSKLYLRSLSAEKASELPADIVKDYPAISADFKLPSELASVKDNAHSSPLRISGPVNMWLHYDVMANVLCQVRGSKRLLLFPPSDVKYFDFAPGASSSGINVFEDLSDPSLSHTHPHEVVLQPGDVLFLPSLWLHTASPTSGMSVAVNVFFRNLRNGYAAGKDVYGNRDLQAYEKGRQDVAKIVKSFESLPTDVRGFYLQRLADEFMQKAT
;
A
#
# COMPACT_ATOMS: atom_id res chain seq x y z
N MET A 1 18.30 -21.89 -16.49
CA MET A 1 19.31 -21.65 -17.56
C MET A 1 19.92 -20.25 -17.51
N SER A 2 19.18 -19.15 -17.73
CA SER A 2 19.76 -17.79 -17.73
C SER A 2 20.07 -17.22 -16.33
N ARG A 3 19.13 -17.36 -15.39
CA ARG A 3 19.25 -16.81 -14.02
C ARG A 3 20.28 -17.55 -13.16
N TYR A 4 20.39 -18.87 -13.32
CA TYR A 4 21.33 -19.73 -12.58
C TYR A 4 22.03 -20.74 -13.52
N PRO A 5 23.00 -20.29 -14.34
CA PRO A 5 23.62 -21.14 -15.36
C PRO A 5 24.41 -22.32 -14.77
N ALA A 6 25.18 -22.07 -13.70
CA ALA A 6 25.99 -23.09 -13.04
C ALA A 6 25.13 -24.23 -12.47
N ALA A 7 24.03 -23.89 -11.80
CA ALA A 7 23.08 -24.87 -11.26
C ALA A 7 22.27 -25.62 -12.35
N SER A 8 22.29 -25.13 -13.59
CA SER A 8 21.59 -25.76 -14.73
C SER A 8 22.51 -26.68 -15.55
N GLN A 9 23.79 -26.81 -15.20
CA GLN A 9 24.70 -27.69 -15.95
C GLN A 9 24.34 -29.17 -15.74
N GLY A 10 24.23 -29.92 -16.84
CA GLY A 10 23.83 -31.33 -16.81
C GLY A 10 22.34 -31.57 -16.54
N VAL A 11 21.52 -30.52 -16.49
CA VAL A 11 20.07 -30.61 -16.25
C VAL A 11 19.33 -30.55 -17.59
N LYS A 12 18.39 -31.47 -17.78
CA LYS A 12 17.41 -31.44 -18.88
C LYS A 12 16.03 -31.07 -18.34
N PHE A 13 15.50 -29.94 -18.78
CA PHE A 13 14.17 -29.45 -18.40
C PHE A 13 13.10 -30.10 -19.29
N ILE A 14 12.10 -30.72 -18.67
CA ILE A 14 10.99 -31.35 -19.39
C ILE A 14 9.69 -30.65 -18.99
N ASP A 15 8.99 -30.11 -19.98
CA ASP A 15 7.76 -29.36 -19.81
C ASP A 15 6.60 -30.17 -20.38
N ILE A 16 5.62 -30.48 -19.54
CA ILE A 16 4.57 -31.44 -19.84
C ILE A 16 3.22 -30.78 -19.59
N ASP A 17 2.40 -30.72 -20.63
CA ASP A 17 1.03 -30.23 -20.54
C ASP A 17 0.19 -30.87 -21.65
N TYR A 18 -1.11 -30.56 -21.68
CA TYR A 18 -1.99 -30.92 -22.77
C TYR A 18 -1.39 -30.48 -24.11
N LYS A 19 -1.49 -31.38 -25.09
CA LYS A 19 -0.86 -31.22 -26.40
C LYS A 19 -1.17 -29.88 -27.08
N ASP A 20 -2.42 -29.44 -27.02
CA ASP A 20 -2.83 -28.16 -27.64
C ASP A 20 -2.16 -26.94 -27.00
N LEU A 21 -1.93 -26.96 -25.68
CA LEU A 21 -1.19 -25.90 -24.99
C LEU A 21 0.28 -25.94 -25.36
N MET A 22 0.87 -27.14 -25.40
CA MET A 22 2.28 -27.31 -25.75
C MET A 22 2.59 -26.91 -27.20
N ILE A 23 1.69 -27.13 -28.15
CA ILE A 23 1.84 -26.62 -29.54
C ILE A 23 1.88 -25.08 -29.55
N LYS A 24 1.04 -24.42 -28.76
CA LYS A 24 1.07 -22.95 -28.63
C LYS A 24 2.40 -22.49 -27.99
N LYS A 25 2.85 -23.18 -26.93
CA LYS A 25 4.11 -22.88 -26.24
C LYS A 25 5.33 -23.09 -27.14
N GLN A 26 5.33 -24.15 -27.95
CA GLN A 26 6.33 -24.42 -29.00
C GLN A 26 6.45 -23.22 -29.95
N THR A 27 5.32 -22.73 -30.46
CA THR A 27 5.29 -21.56 -31.36
C THR A 27 5.92 -20.33 -30.72
N VAL A 28 5.65 -20.07 -29.43
CA VAL A 28 6.26 -18.96 -28.68
C VAL A 28 7.76 -19.13 -28.54
N VAL A 29 8.24 -20.32 -28.14
CA VAL A 29 9.68 -20.60 -27.99
C VAL A 29 10.41 -20.42 -29.32
N GLN A 30 9.82 -20.87 -30.44
CA GLN A 30 10.41 -20.70 -31.76
C GLN A 30 10.52 -19.23 -32.18
N ASN A 31 9.48 -18.45 -31.90
CA ASN A 31 9.39 -17.06 -32.36
C ASN A 31 10.11 -16.05 -31.46
N ALA A 32 10.56 -16.45 -30.27
CA ALA A 32 11.29 -15.60 -29.32
C ALA A 32 12.80 -15.94 -29.32
N PRO A 33 13.66 -15.12 -29.97
CA PRO A 33 15.10 -15.32 -29.99
C PRO A 33 15.72 -15.46 -28.60
N GLU A 34 15.19 -14.75 -27.61
CA GLU A 34 15.64 -14.79 -26.22
C GLU A 34 15.45 -16.17 -25.58
N LEU A 35 14.51 -16.98 -26.08
CA LEU A 35 14.25 -18.33 -25.58
C LEU A 35 15.00 -19.39 -26.40
N ASN A 36 14.97 -19.29 -27.72
CA ASN A 36 15.58 -20.32 -28.58
C ASN A 36 17.12 -20.24 -28.63
N SER A 37 17.71 -19.05 -28.45
CA SER A 37 19.17 -18.86 -28.50
C SER A 37 19.91 -19.56 -27.36
N MET A 38 19.21 -19.91 -26.28
CA MET A 38 19.75 -20.65 -25.13
C MET A 38 19.77 -22.17 -25.35
N LEU A 39 19.12 -22.67 -26.41
CA LEU A 39 18.93 -24.10 -26.66
C LEU A 39 19.90 -24.58 -27.75
N THR A 40 20.60 -25.69 -27.50
CA THR A 40 21.47 -26.33 -28.50
C THR A 40 20.81 -27.56 -29.09
N ASN A 41 21.11 -27.86 -30.37
CA ASN A 41 20.52 -28.97 -31.12
C ASN A 41 18.98 -28.96 -31.11
N LEU A 42 18.40 -27.76 -31.25
CA LEU A 42 16.95 -27.57 -31.26
C LEU A 42 16.31 -28.27 -32.46
N ASN A 43 15.41 -29.21 -32.18
CA ASN A 43 14.61 -29.95 -33.15
C ASN A 43 13.12 -29.79 -32.84
N VAL A 44 12.33 -29.52 -33.88
CA VAL A 44 10.89 -29.26 -33.79
C VAL A 44 10.19 -30.38 -34.54
N ILE A 45 9.33 -31.10 -33.84
CA ILE A 45 8.68 -32.31 -34.32
C ILE A 45 7.19 -32.02 -34.50
N GLN A 46 6.69 -32.21 -35.71
CA GLN A 46 5.28 -31.90 -36.02
C GLN A 46 4.31 -33.01 -35.59
N ASN A 47 4.77 -34.25 -35.50
CA ASN A 47 3.94 -35.43 -35.24
C ASN A 47 4.45 -36.23 -34.04
N GLY A 48 3.52 -36.68 -33.19
CA GLY A 48 3.83 -37.42 -31.96
C GLY A 48 3.58 -36.62 -30.69
N ASP A 49 4.17 -37.08 -29.59
CA ASP A 49 3.99 -36.50 -28.25
C ASP A 49 5.16 -35.61 -27.85
N ILE A 50 6.34 -35.87 -28.39
CA ILE A 50 7.48 -34.95 -28.30
C ILE A 50 7.28 -33.89 -29.38
N LEU A 51 7.14 -32.63 -28.97
CA LEU A 51 6.88 -31.52 -29.89
C LEU A 51 8.16 -30.70 -30.15
N LEU A 52 9.01 -30.54 -29.14
CA LEU A 52 10.26 -29.81 -29.24
C LEU A 52 11.30 -30.51 -28.38
N SER A 53 12.51 -30.70 -28.92
CA SER A 53 13.63 -31.31 -28.21
C SER A 53 14.91 -30.51 -28.46
N SER A 54 15.68 -30.28 -27.41
CA SER A 54 17.04 -29.76 -27.45
C SER A 54 17.90 -30.54 -26.44
N ASP A 55 19.19 -30.19 -26.32
CA ASP A 55 20.03 -30.81 -25.29
C ASP A 55 19.54 -30.45 -23.87
N GLN A 56 19.06 -29.22 -23.68
CA GLN A 56 18.66 -28.67 -22.38
C GLN A 56 17.15 -28.73 -22.10
N TYR A 57 16.29 -28.79 -23.12
CA TYR A 57 14.85 -28.59 -22.97
C TYR A 57 14.02 -29.53 -23.85
N LEU A 58 12.90 -30.00 -23.31
CA LEU A 58 11.97 -30.93 -23.97
C LEU A 58 10.53 -30.49 -23.72
N GLN A 59 9.71 -30.48 -24.77
CA GLN A 59 8.27 -30.24 -24.68
C GLN A 59 7.49 -31.50 -25.02
N LEU A 60 6.65 -31.94 -24.08
CA LEU A 60 5.81 -33.13 -24.21
C LEU A 60 4.33 -32.74 -24.15
N GLY A 61 3.61 -33.01 -25.23
CA GLY A 61 2.16 -32.95 -25.26
C GLY A 61 1.56 -34.24 -24.72
N CYS A 62 1.29 -34.32 -23.41
CA CYS A 62 0.84 -35.53 -22.74
C CYS A 62 -0.29 -35.22 -21.75
N ASP A 63 -1.30 -36.10 -21.72
CA ASP A 63 -2.28 -36.11 -20.65
C ASP A 63 -1.69 -36.84 -19.45
N LEU A 64 -1.47 -36.14 -18.34
CA LEU A 64 -0.85 -36.69 -17.13
C LEU A 64 -1.68 -37.82 -16.48
N ARG A 65 -2.90 -38.08 -16.94
CA ARG A 65 -3.70 -39.25 -16.54
C ARG A 65 -3.25 -40.54 -17.24
N ASP A 66 -2.57 -40.44 -18.38
CA ASP A 66 -2.05 -41.59 -19.14
C ASP A 66 -0.59 -41.87 -18.77
N LEU A 67 -0.42 -42.45 -17.58
CA LEU A 67 0.90 -42.71 -16.98
C LEU A 67 1.75 -43.67 -17.83
N LYS A 68 1.12 -44.63 -18.52
CA LYS A 68 1.82 -45.56 -19.40
C LYS A 68 2.45 -44.82 -20.58
N ARG A 69 1.68 -43.95 -21.24
CA ARG A 69 2.18 -43.15 -22.35
C ARG A 69 3.24 -42.14 -21.91
N LEU A 70 3.08 -41.56 -20.72
CA LEU A 70 4.08 -40.68 -20.11
C LEU A 70 5.43 -41.41 -19.93
N GLU A 71 5.40 -42.59 -19.31
CA GLU A 71 6.59 -43.42 -19.09
C GLU A 71 7.25 -43.87 -20.40
N GLU A 72 6.46 -44.35 -21.37
CA GLU A 72 6.93 -44.72 -22.71
C GLU A 72 7.57 -43.53 -23.45
N THR A 73 7.08 -42.31 -23.22
CA THR A 73 7.59 -41.10 -23.87
C THR A 73 8.88 -40.62 -23.22
N ILE A 74 8.94 -40.59 -21.88
CA ILE A 74 10.15 -40.20 -21.12
C ILE A 74 11.29 -41.18 -21.41
N SER A 75 11.01 -42.49 -21.41
CA SER A 75 12.02 -43.54 -21.68
C SER A 75 12.66 -43.46 -23.07
N LYS A 76 12.01 -42.79 -24.03
CA LYS A 76 12.58 -42.55 -25.38
C LYS A 76 13.60 -41.41 -25.39
N VAL A 77 13.62 -40.56 -24.37
CA VAL A 77 14.39 -39.30 -24.38
C VAL A 77 15.46 -39.27 -23.30
N VAL A 78 15.28 -40.00 -22.21
CA VAL A 78 16.26 -40.12 -21.12
C VAL A 78 16.43 -41.58 -20.70
N ASP A 79 17.64 -41.93 -20.25
CA ASP A 79 17.94 -43.21 -19.63
C ASP A 79 17.55 -43.13 -18.15
N ILE A 80 16.34 -43.60 -17.83
CA ILE A 80 15.72 -43.45 -16.50
C ILE A 80 16.65 -43.95 -15.37
N GLU A 81 17.37 -45.05 -15.59
CA GLU A 81 18.26 -45.67 -14.60
C GLU A 81 19.51 -44.81 -14.28
N LYS A 82 19.82 -43.82 -15.11
CA LYS A 82 20.98 -42.92 -14.94
C LYS A 82 20.60 -41.49 -14.58
N CYS A 83 19.33 -41.24 -14.29
CA CYS A 83 18.82 -39.90 -14.04
C CYS A 83 18.22 -39.77 -12.64
N SER A 84 18.44 -38.61 -12.02
CA SER A 84 17.68 -38.14 -10.87
C SER A 84 16.57 -37.20 -11.37
N PHE A 85 15.38 -37.31 -10.81
CA PHE A 85 14.19 -36.59 -11.26
C PHE A 85 13.76 -35.53 -10.24
N LEU A 86 13.48 -34.33 -10.71
CA LEU A 86 12.84 -33.26 -9.92
C LEU A 86 11.50 -32.90 -10.56
N PHE A 87 10.41 -33.27 -9.90
CA PHE A 87 9.06 -32.91 -10.31
C PHE A 87 8.65 -31.60 -9.67
N THR A 88 8.04 -30.72 -10.46
CA THR A 88 7.41 -29.49 -9.99
C THR A 88 5.95 -29.47 -10.42
N ALA A 89 5.05 -29.72 -9.46
CA ALA A 89 3.61 -29.59 -9.65
C ALA A 89 3.14 -28.28 -9.02
N GLU A 90 3.23 -27.19 -9.77
CA GLU A 90 2.83 -25.86 -9.31
C GLU A 90 1.39 -25.57 -9.73
N VAL A 91 0.46 -25.73 -8.78
CA VAL A 91 -0.99 -25.50 -8.94
C VAL A 91 -1.52 -26.13 -10.23
N SER A 92 -1.13 -27.38 -10.49
CA SER A 92 -1.45 -28.09 -11.74
C SER A 92 -2.27 -29.34 -11.49
N ILE A 93 -1.72 -30.29 -10.72
CA ILE A 93 -2.37 -31.59 -10.47
C ILE A 93 -3.60 -31.48 -9.55
N THR A 94 -3.75 -30.35 -8.85
CA THR A 94 -4.94 -30.02 -8.05
C THR A 94 -6.24 -29.96 -8.88
N TYR A 95 -6.13 -29.66 -10.18
CA TYR A 95 -7.25 -29.64 -11.14
C TYR A 95 -7.56 -31.01 -11.74
N MET A 96 -6.69 -32.01 -11.54
CA MET A 96 -6.96 -33.37 -12.00
C MET A 96 -7.97 -34.05 -11.06
N PRO A 97 -8.69 -35.08 -11.53
CA PRO A 97 -9.37 -36.00 -10.62
C PRO A 97 -8.38 -36.49 -9.56
N THR A 98 -8.74 -36.41 -8.28
CA THR A 98 -7.81 -36.62 -7.17
C THR A 98 -7.11 -37.97 -7.24
N GLU A 99 -7.82 -39.01 -7.67
CA GLU A 99 -7.28 -40.36 -7.85
C GLU A 99 -6.23 -40.44 -8.96
N ALA A 100 -6.37 -39.64 -10.02
CA ALA A 100 -5.38 -39.58 -11.09
C ALA A 100 -4.12 -38.81 -10.65
N ALA A 101 -4.28 -37.73 -9.87
CA ALA A 101 -3.16 -37.04 -9.25
C ALA A 101 -2.41 -37.96 -8.27
N ASP A 102 -3.14 -38.72 -7.45
CA ASP A 102 -2.56 -39.72 -6.53
C ASP A 102 -1.78 -40.80 -7.30
N ALA A 103 -2.33 -41.29 -8.41
CA ALA A 103 -1.66 -42.26 -9.27
C ALA A 103 -0.38 -41.70 -9.91
N LEU A 104 -0.38 -40.43 -10.35
CA LEU A 104 0.82 -39.75 -10.88
C LEU A 104 1.90 -39.61 -9.80
N ILE A 105 1.54 -39.18 -8.59
CA ILE A 105 2.46 -39.08 -7.45
C ILE A 105 3.06 -40.45 -7.10
N GLN A 106 2.22 -41.51 -7.11
CA GLN A 106 2.67 -42.87 -6.85
C GLN A 106 3.57 -43.41 -7.97
N TRP A 107 3.29 -43.06 -9.23
CA TRP A 107 4.14 -43.42 -10.35
C TRP A 107 5.51 -42.75 -10.25
N ALA A 108 5.56 -41.45 -9.94
CA ALA A 108 6.82 -40.72 -9.79
C ALA A 108 7.73 -41.33 -8.70
N ASN A 109 7.14 -41.89 -7.63
CA ASN A 109 7.88 -42.59 -6.58
C ASN A 109 8.62 -43.85 -7.06
N LYS A 110 8.19 -44.47 -8.17
CA LYS A 110 8.79 -45.71 -8.71
C LYS A 110 10.09 -45.46 -9.48
N LEU A 111 10.42 -44.20 -9.76
CA LEU A 111 11.66 -43.85 -10.44
C LEU A 111 12.87 -44.00 -9.48
N PRO A 112 14.10 -44.22 -9.99
CA PRO A 112 15.23 -44.58 -9.14
C PRO A 112 15.57 -43.55 -8.05
N GLU A 113 15.78 -42.28 -8.44
CA GLU A 113 16.00 -41.17 -7.53
C GLU A 113 15.09 -40.01 -7.94
N ALA A 114 14.12 -39.68 -7.11
CA ALA A 114 13.10 -38.68 -7.40
C ALA A 114 12.82 -37.77 -6.21
N ARG A 115 12.64 -36.48 -6.51
CA ARG A 115 12.08 -35.46 -5.63
C ARG A 115 10.80 -34.91 -6.23
N PHE A 116 9.76 -34.79 -5.43
CA PHE A 116 8.49 -34.19 -5.82
C PHE A 116 8.22 -32.91 -5.04
N CYS A 117 8.18 -31.78 -5.76
CA CYS A 117 7.81 -30.48 -5.21
C CYS A 117 6.38 -30.14 -5.64
N LEU A 118 5.51 -29.90 -4.68
CA LEU A 118 4.09 -29.61 -4.89
C LEU A 118 3.74 -28.27 -4.26
N LEU A 119 3.09 -27.40 -5.03
CA LEU A 119 2.44 -26.18 -4.56
C LEU A 119 0.94 -26.27 -4.89
N GLU A 120 0.07 -26.35 -3.89
CA GLU A 120 -1.39 -26.39 -4.11
C GLU A 120 -2.19 -25.85 -2.92
N GLN A 121 -3.51 -25.76 -3.10
CA GLN A 121 -4.43 -25.23 -2.10
C GLN A 121 -4.73 -26.19 -0.96
N LEU A 122 -5.12 -25.63 0.18
CA LEU A 122 -5.61 -26.29 1.39
C LEU A 122 -7.01 -25.75 1.76
N LEU A 123 -7.72 -26.51 2.61
CA LEU A 123 -8.96 -26.09 3.27
C LEU A 123 -8.86 -26.38 4.78
N PRO A 124 -7.96 -25.70 5.53
CA PRO A 124 -7.64 -26.10 6.91
C PRO A 124 -8.84 -26.14 7.87
N GLU A 125 -9.82 -25.27 7.61
CA GLU A 125 -11.08 -25.12 8.36
C GLU A 125 -12.31 -25.50 7.51
N GLU A 126 -12.09 -26.41 6.56
CA GLU A 126 -13.08 -26.90 5.60
C GLU A 126 -13.72 -25.76 4.77
N ILE A 127 -14.79 -26.09 4.03
CA ILE A 127 -15.55 -25.11 3.22
C ILE A 127 -16.29 -24.05 4.07
N SER A 128 -16.40 -24.27 5.39
CA SER A 128 -17.10 -23.39 6.31
C SER A 128 -16.40 -22.03 6.46
N HIS A 129 -15.08 -21.99 6.30
CA HIS A 129 -14.30 -20.78 6.46
C HIS A 129 -14.57 -19.79 5.30
N PRO A 130 -14.81 -18.49 5.58
CA PRO A 130 -15.17 -17.52 4.54
C PRO A 130 -14.19 -17.41 3.38
N PHE A 131 -12.88 -17.45 3.63
CA PHE A 131 -11.86 -17.42 2.57
C PHE A 131 -11.96 -18.67 1.67
N ALA A 132 -12.09 -19.85 2.29
CA ALA A 132 -12.22 -21.13 1.59
C ALA A 132 -13.47 -21.15 0.71
N LYS A 133 -14.62 -20.72 1.25
CA LYS A 133 -15.88 -20.63 0.51
C LYS A 133 -15.74 -19.75 -0.74
N THR A 134 -15.10 -18.59 -0.61
CA THR A 134 -14.87 -17.65 -1.71
C THR A 134 -13.90 -18.21 -2.76
N MET A 135 -12.79 -18.80 -2.32
CA MET A 135 -11.82 -19.46 -3.20
C MET A 135 -12.48 -20.59 -4.00
N MET A 136 -13.21 -21.48 -3.33
CA MET A 136 -13.84 -22.62 -3.99
C MET A 136 -14.95 -22.18 -4.96
N ALA A 137 -15.77 -21.20 -4.60
CA ALA A 137 -16.78 -20.63 -5.49
C ALA A 137 -16.16 -20.02 -6.77
N HIS A 138 -14.98 -19.41 -6.66
CA HIS A 138 -14.25 -18.87 -7.81
C HIS A 138 -13.85 -19.98 -8.80
N PHE A 139 -13.21 -21.04 -8.31
CA PHE A 139 -12.77 -22.16 -9.15
C PHE A 139 -13.94 -22.97 -9.72
N ASP A 140 -15.01 -23.16 -8.94
CA ASP A 140 -16.23 -23.80 -9.42
C ASP A 140 -16.87 -23.01 -10.57
N LYS A 141 -16.88 -21.66 -10.47
CA LYS A 141 -17.37 -20.77 -11.54
C LYS A 141 -16.52 -20.86 -12.82
N LEU A 142 -15.21 -21.07 -12.70
CA LEU A 142 -14.30 -21.25 -13.84
C LEU A 142 -14.40 -22.65 -14.47
N GLY A 143 -15.07 -23.60 -13.82
CA GLY A 143 -15.12 -25.00 -14.26
C GLY A 143 -13.80 -25.74 -14.03
N THR A 144 -12.98 -25.29 -13.10
CA THR A 144 -11.67 -25.87 -12.76
C THR A 144 -11.64 -26.31 -11.28
N PRO A 145 -12.43 -27.34 -10.91
CA PRO A 145 -12.64 -27.69 -9.51
C PRO A 145 -11.34 -28.16 -8.83
N LEU A 146 -11.13 -27.72 -7.60
CA LEU A 146 -10.01 -28.14 -6.76
C LEU A 146 -10.40 -29.42 -6.00
N GLY A 147 -10.08 -30.59 -6.57
CA GLY A 147 -10.45 -31.89 -6.00
C GLY A 147 -9.57 -32.32 -4.83
N ALA A 148 -8.26 -32.05 -4.95
CA ALA A 148 -7.26 -32.52 -3.99
C ALA A 148 -7.48 -31.94 -2.59
N CYS A 149 -7.74 -30.64 -2.48
CA CYS A 149 -7.93 -29.95 -1.20
C CYS A 149 -9.21 -30.39 -0.46
N LYS A 150 -10.21 -30.97 -1.13
CA LYS A 150 -11.39 -31.57 -0.47
C LYS A 150 -11.07 -32.91 0.20
N LYS A 151 -10.14 -33.69 -0.37
CA LYS A 151 -9.73 -35.00 0.17
C LYS A 151 -8.55 -34.89 1.14
N TYR A 152 -7.66 -33.92 0.90
CA TYR A 152 -6.45 -33.66 1.66
C TYR A 152 -6.42 -32.19 2.12
N PRO A 153 -7.32 -31.79 3.04
CA PRO A 153 -7.58 -30.38 3.37
C PRO A 153 -6.48 -29.70 4.19
N THR A 154 -5.59 -30.46 4.83
CA THR A 154 -4.58 -29.93 5.75
C THR A 154 -3.17 -30.33 5.35
N VAL A 155 -2.17 -29.59 5.88
CA VAL A 155 -0.74 -29.95 5.81
C VAL A 155 -0.52 -31.40 6.26
N ALA A 156 -1.12 -31.81 7.37
CA ALA A 156 -1.02 -33.18 7.89
C ALA A 156 -1.67 -34.22 6.96
N ALA A 157 -2.78 -33.90 6.30
CA ALA A 157 -3.41 -34.78 5.33
C ALA A 157 -2.54 -34.97 4.07
N GLN A 158 -1.83 -33.94 3.63
CA GLN A 158 -0.89 -34.00 2.50
C GLN A 158 0.39 -34.76 2.84
N ASP A 159 0.92 -34.62 4.06
CA ASP A 159 2.01 -35.48 4.55
C ASP A 159 1.60 -36.97 4.50
N ARG A 160 0.43 -37.30 5.06
CA ARG A 160 -0.12 -38.66 5.03
C ARG A 160 -0.35 -39.17 3.61
N ARG A 161 -0.86 -38.33 2.71
CA ARG A 161 -1.05 -38.64 1.29
C ARG A 161 0.25 -39.12 0.67
N PHE A 162 1.30 -38.31 0.69
CA PHE A 162 2.58 -38.66 0.06
C PHE A 162 3.22 -39.91 0.69
N ARG A 163 3.20 -40.03 2.03
CA ARG A 163 3.72 -41.22 2.71
C ARG A 163 2.96 -42.48 2.33
N SER A 164 1.63 -42.42 2.24
CA SER A 164 0.80 -43.55 1.82
C SER A 164 1.03 -43.96 0.36
N LEU A 165 1.46 -43.02 -0.49
CA LEU A 165 1.82 -43.25 -1.89
C LEU A 165 3.29 -43.69 -2.06
N GLY A 166 3.99 -43.91 -0.94
CA GLY A 166 5.30 -44.56 -0.88
C GLY A 166 6.49 -43.61 -0.75
N TRP A 167 6.27 -42.32 -0.47
CA TRP A 167 7.34 -41.35 -0.25
C TRP A 167 7.79 -41.34 1.23
N PRO A 168 8.98 -41.86 1.58
CA PRO A 168 9.43 -42.02 2.96
C PRO A 168 9.83 -40.70 3.63
N SER A 169 10.31 -39.71 2.86
CA SER A 169 10.73 -38.40 3.36
C SER A 169 9.83 -37.33 2.78
N VAL A 170 9.10 -36.62 3.63
CA VAL A 170 8.16 -35.56 3.25
C VAL A 170 8.37 -34.36 4.17
N LEU A 171 8.52 -33.18 3.59
CA LEU A 171 8.49 -31.89 4.28
C LEU A 171 7.31 -31.09 3.69
N VAL A 172 6.41 -30.63 4.53
CA VAL A 172 5.26 -29.82 4.09
C VAL A 172 5.00 -28.70 5.08
N ARG A 173 4.82 -27.49 4.55
CA ARG A 173 4.49 -26.29 5.33
C ARG A 173 3.48 -25.45 4.54
N ASN A 174 2.61 -24.72 5.25
CA ASN A 174 1.80 -23.70 4.60
C ASN A 174 2.68 -22.47 4.25
N LEU A 175 2.23 -21.63 3.32
CA LEU A 175 3.05 -20.49 2.88
C LEU A 175 3.21 -19.40 3.96
N TRP A 176 2.27 -19.28 4.89
CA TRP A 176 2.37 -18.35 6.01
C TRP A 176 3.44 -18.78 7.03
N GLU A 177 3.53 -20.08 7.31
CA GLU A 177 4.62 -20.66 8.09
C GLU A 177 5.97 -20.52 7.38
N LEU A 178 6.01 -20.72 6.06
CA LEU A 178 7.25 -20.55 5.27
C LEU A 178 7.75 -19.11 5.27
N TRP A 179 6.84 -18.14 5.23
CA TRP A 179 7.19 -16.72 5.37
C TRP A 179 7.94 -16.43 6.68
N GLY A 180 7.50 -17.06 7.78
CA GLY A 180 8.12 -16.96 9.10
C GLY A 180 9.35 -17.83 9.35
N ALA A 181 9.66 -18.73 8.42
CA ALA A 181 10.68 -19.76 8.61
C ALA A 181 12.09 -19.26 8.27
N LYS A 182 12.98 -19.24 9.26
CA LYS A 182 14.37 -18.75 9.11
C LYS A 182 15.23 -19.56 8.14
N ASP A 183 14.87 -20.82 7.91
CA ASP A 183 15.52 -21.69 6.92
C ASP A 183 15.03 -21.42 5.48
N PHE A 184 14.02 -20.56 5.31
CA PHE A 184 13.44 -20.22 4.01
C PHE A 184 13.64 -18.74 3.64
N LEU A 185 13.33 -17.82 4.55
CA LEU A 185 13.54 -16.38 4.39
C LEU A 185 14.15 -15.77 5.65
N ASP A 186 15.19 -14.95 5.49
CA ASP A 186 15.73 -14.18 6.60
C ASP A 186 14.98 -12.84 6.82
N SER A 187 15.28 -12.16 7.93
CA SER A 187 14.62 -10.88 8.27
C SER A 187 14.97 -9.76 7.29
N GLY A 188 16.19 -9.73 6.76
CA GLY A 188 16.63 -8.71 5.82
C GLY A 188 15.93 -8.85 4.46
N GLU A 189 15.73 -10.09 4.00
CA GLU A 189 14.96 -10.38 2.79
C GLU A 189 13.50 -9.94 2.91
N ARG A 190 12.85 -10.19 4.06
CA ARG A 190 11.48 -9.72 4.31
C ARG A 190 11.39 -8.19 4.32
N ILE A 191 12.29 -7.53 5.05
CA ILE A 191 12.32 -6.06 5.12
C ILE A 191 12.61 -5.45 3.73
N ALA A 192 13.45 -6.08 2.92
CA ALA A 192 13.76 -5.59 1.58
C ALA A 192 12.54 -5.55 0.65
N LEU A 193 11.52 -6.38 0.89
CA LEU A 193 10.28 -6.39 0.08
C LEU A 193 9.46 -5.09 0.24
N ASP A 194 9.55 -4.40 1.38
CA ASP A 194 8.92 -3.09 1.59
C ASP A 194 9.48 -2.00 0.65
N THR A 195 10.61 -2.26 -0.03
CA THR A 195 11.17 -1.35 -1.05
C THR A 195 10.56 -1.52 -2.43
N ILE A 196 9.81 -2.61 -2.65
CA ILE A 196 9.20 -2.95 -3.94
C ILE A 196 7.87 -2.22 -4.11
N GLU A 197 6.97 -2.34 -3.13
CA GLU A 197 5.69 -1.66 -3.13
C GLU A 197 5.15 -1.42 -1.69
N PRO A 198 4.28 -0.41 -1.51
CA PRO A 198 3.61 -0.17 -0.23
C PRO A 198 2.59 -1.28 0.09
N PHE A 199 2.78 -2.01 1.20
CA PHE A 199 1.93 -3.15 1.58
C PHE A 199 1.30 -3.00 2.97
N ASP A 200 -0.02 -3.26 3.08
CA ASP A 200 -0.77 -3.23 4.36
C ASP A 200 -1.94 -4.24 4.40
N GLU A 201 -1.88 -5.29 3.58
CA GLU A 201 -2.91 -6.35 3.48
C GLU A 201 -2.44 -7.65 4.16
N TRP A 202 -1.80 -7.52 5.32
CA TRP A 202 -1.19 -8.63 6.05
C TRP A 202 -2.18 -9.71 6.49
N GLU A 203 -3.41 -9.34 6.88
CA GLU A 203 -4.44 -10.34 7.20
C GLU A 203 -4.85 -11.15 5.96
N GLU A 204 -4.93 -10.51 4.78
CA GLU A 204 -5.22 -11.18 3.51
C GLU A 204 -4.11 -12.15 3.13
N PHE A 205 -2.85 -11.72 3.29
CA PHE A 205 -1.68 -12.54 3.01
C PHE A 205 -1.58 -13.74 3.95
N ALA A 206 -1.88 -13.56 5.24
CA ALA A 206 -1.95 -14.66 6.19
C ALA A 206 -3.06 -15.67 5.85
N LEU A 207 -4.27 -15.17 5.49
CA LEU A 207 -5.37 -16.03 5.04
C LEU A 207 -4.98 -16.81 3.78
N PHE A 208 -4.47 -16.14 2.75
CA PHE A 208 -3.96 -16.78 1.53
C PHE A 208 -2.88 -17.81 1.85
N GLY A 209 -1.89 -17.41 2.65
CA GLY A 209 -0.72 -18.23 2.95
C GLY A 209 -1.06 -19.49 3.74
N CYS A 210 -2.11 -19.45 4.58
CA CYS A 210 -2.61 -20.63 5.27
C CYS A 210 -3.42 -21.58 4.38
N HIS A 211 -3.96 -21.09 3.26
CA HIS A 211 -4.74 -21.89 2.30
C HIS A 211 -3.89 -22.40 1.12
N TYR A 212 -2.57 -22.25 1.19
CA TYR A 212 -1.63 -22.80 0.22
C TYR A 212 -0.47 -23.48 0.95
N LEU A 213 0.10 -24.50 0.32
CA LEU A 213 1.23 -25.25 0.86
C LEU A 213 2.37 -25.32 -0.14
N LEU A 214 3.59 -25.51 0.38
CA LEU A 214 4.71 -26.09 -0.35
C LEU A 214 5.08 -27.42 0.31
N LEU A 215 5.14 -28.48 -0.50
CA LEU A 215 5.57 -29.81 -0.11
C LEU A 215 6.77 -30.25 -0.93
N VAL A 216 7.76 -30.86 -0.26
CA VAL A 216 8.93 -31.48 -0.87
C VAL A 216 9.03 -32.91 -0.36
N ALA A 217 8.89 -33.88 -1.26
CA ALA A 217 9.02 -35.30 -0.96
C ALA A 217 10.23 -35.90 -1.68
N ASP A 218 10.98 -36.78 -1.02
CA ASP A 218 12.13 -37.50 -1.55
C ASP A 218 11.88 -39.01 -1.43
N ASN A 219 12.07 -39.78 -2.52
CA ASN A 219 11.89 -41.24 -2.49
C ASN A 219 13.15 -42.00 -2.02
N VAL A 220 14.31 -41.38 -2.19
CA VAL A 220 15.60 -41.83 -1.66
C VAL A 220 16.02 -40.85 -0.58
N SER A 221 15.98 -41.28 0.69
CA SER A 221 16.50 -40.47 1.81
C SER A 221 17.17 -41.37 2.85
N THR A 222 18.33 -40.90 3.35
CA THR A 222 19.07 -41.46 4.50
C THR A 222 18.72 -40.78 5.83
N GLU A 223 17.95 -39.69 5.80
CA GLU A 223 17.49 -38.97 6.99
C GLU A 223 15.95 -38.97 7.04
N ASN A 224 15.39 -39.49 8.13
CA ASN A 224 13.96 -39.37 8.39
C ASN A 224 13.66 -37.91 8.76
N ARG A 225 13.09 -37.12 7.83
CA ARG A 225 12.49 -35.83 8.17
C ARG A 225 11.31 -36.07 9.10
N GLU A 226 11.28 -35.35 10.23
CA GLU A 226 10.35 -35.59 11.34
C GLU A 226 8.90 -35.71 10.85
N VAL A 227 8.20 -36.69 11.41
CA VAL A 227 6.76 -36.87 11.19
C VAL A 227 6.02 -35.73 11.88
N ILE A 228 5.14 -35.04 11.15
CA ILE A 228 4.20 -34.09 11.77
C ILE A 228 3.21 -34.91 12.61
N GLN A 229 3.47 -35.02 13.91
CA GLN A 229 2.49 -35.56 14.86
C GLN A 229 1.37 -34.55 15.05
N GLU A 230 0.13 -34.95 14.75
CA GLU A 230 -1.05 -34.24 15.23
C GLU A 230 -1.02 -34.27 16.77
N SER A 231 -0.82 -33.12 17.41
CA SER A 231 -1.05 -33.00 18.84
C SER A 231 -2.56 -32.97 19.09
N SER A 232 -3.20 -34.13 19.04
CA SER A 232 -4.54 -34.35 19.59
C SER A 232 -4.47 -34.41 21.12
N LYS A 233 -3.96 -33.36 21.75
CA LYS A 233 -4.22 -33.09 23.16
C LYS A 233 -5.31 -32.04 23.24
N GLN A 234 -6.56 -32.50 23.08
CA GLN A 234 -7.63 -31.87 23.84
C GLN A 234 -7.34 -32.19 25.32
N ASN A 235 -6.53 -31.36 25.97
CA ASN A 235 -6.60 -31.30 27.42
C ASN A 235 -7.99 -30.77 27.73
N SER A 236 -8.89 -31.68 28.10
CA SER A 236 -10.12 -31.37 28.81
C SER A 236 -9.73 -30.87 30.20
N ASP A 237 -9.11 -29.71 30.28
CA ASP A 237 -9.04 -29.01 31.56
C ASP A 237 -10.46 -28.55 31.85
N GLY A 238 -11.03 -29.07 32.94
CA GLY A 238 -12.35 -28.72 33.41
C GLY A 238 -12.40 -27.25 33.82
N PHE A 239 -12.66 -26.37 32.85
CA PHE A 239 -12.83 -24.94 33.07
C PHE A 239 -14.30 -24.58 32.92
N LYS A 240 -14.77 -23.71 33.83
CA LYS A 240 -16.13 -23.17 33.82
C LYS A 240 -16.37 -22.42 32.50
N THR A 241 -17.05 -23.07 31.56
CA THR A 241 -17.53 -22.45 30.33
C THR A 241 -18.65 -21.48 30.66
N SER A 242 -18.38 -20.18 30.53
CA SER A 242 -19.46 -19.19 30.39
C SER A 242 -20.13 -19.45 29.04
N TYR A 243 -21.37 -19.93 29.05
CA TYR A 243 -22.16 -20.06 27.83
C TYR A 243 -22.54 -18.66 27.34
N THR A 244 -22.10 -18.33 26.14
CA THR A 244 -22.45 -17.06 25.47
C THR A 244 -23.42 -17.39 24.35
N GLU A 245 -24.63 -16.84 24.44
CA GLU A 245 -25.58 -16.91 23.32
C GLU A 245 -25.20 -15.89 22.27
N SER A 246 -25.20 -16.30 21.00
CA SER A 246 -24.94 -15.44 19.85
C SER A 246 -26.22 -15.24 19.05
N THR A 247 -26.48 -14.01 18.64
CA THR A 247 -27.58 -13.67 17.73
C THR A 247 -27.03 -12.93 16.51
N TYR A 248 -27.44 -13.36 15.32
CA TYR A 248 -27.06 -12.75 14.04
C TYR A 248 -28.20 -11.88 13.51
N SER A 249 -27.87 -10.64 13.14
CA SER A 249 -28.80 -9.68 12.55
C SER A 249 -28.32 -9.30 11.15
N GLU A 250 -29.05 -9.73 10.12
CA GLU A 250 -28.70 -9.47 8.72
C GLU A 250 -28.91 -8.00 8.35
N TYR A 251 -28.00 -7.44 7.55
CA TYR A 251 -28.11 -6.09 7.05
C TYR A 251 -29.16 -5.98 5.94
N PRO A 252 -29.89 -4.85 5.85
CA PRO A 252 -30.77 -4.58 4.74
C PRO A 252 -29.95 -4.30 3.47
N LYS A 253 -29.83 -5.31 2.59
CA LYS A 253 -29.08 -5.26 1.31
C LYS A 253 -27.57 -5.03 1.53
N ALA A 254 -26.97 -4.10 0.80
CA ALA A 254 -25.53 -3.83 0.82
C ALA A 254 -25.13 -2.70 1.80
N GLN A 255 -26.03 -2.35 2.72
CA GLN A 255 -25.77 -1.38 3.80
C GLN A 255 -25.05 -2.08 4.96
N GLY A 256 -24.37 -1.32 5.83
CA GLY A 256 -23.64 -1.88 6.98
C GLY A 256 -22.34 -2.63 6.64
N GLN A 257 -22.09 -2.94 5.36
CA GLN A 257 -20.93 -3.70 4.90
C GLN A 257 -19.67 -2.82 4.86
N ARG A 258 -18.80 -3.00 5.85
CA ARG A 258 -17.65 -2.13 6.14
C ARG A 258 -16.51 -2.92 6.78
N ARG A 259 -15.26 -2.54 6.52
CA ARG A 259 -14.06 -3.06 7.22
C ARG A 259 -13.08 -1.95 7.59
N PHE A 260 -12.25 -2.20 8.60
CA PHE A 260 -11.26 -1.26 9.16
C PHE A 260 -11.87 0.06 9.63
N ALA A 261 -13.09 -0.02 10.17
CA ALA A 261 -13.82 1.05 10.83
C ALA A 261 -13.51 1.05 12.33
N ALA A 262 -14.11 2.00 13.07
CA ALA A 262 -14.01 2.04 14.52
C ALA A 262 -15.40 2.23 15.16
N PRO A 263 -15.70 1.56 16.28
CA PRO A 263 -16.95 1.75 16.99
C PRO A 263 -17.01 3.14 17.63
N LEU A 264 -18.21 3.72 17.67
CA LEU A 264 -18.47 5.07 18.18
C LEU A 264 -19.72 5.05 19.07
N SER A 265 -19.59 5.40 20.34
CA SER A 265 -20.73 5.49 21.26
C SER A 265 -21.61 6.72 20.91
N LEU A 266 -22.85 6.49 20.50
CA LEU A 266 -23.81 7.55 20.17
C LEU A 266 -24.79 7.77 21.33
N LYS A 267 -25.58 8.84 21.25
CA LYS A 267 -26.62 9.12 22.24
C LYS A 267 -27.98 9.29 21.57
N SER A 268 -29.01 8.68 22.14
CA SER A 268 -30.39 8.89 21.72
C SER A 268 -31.04 10.08 22.46
N GLU A 269 -31.93 10.78 21.77
CA GLU A 269 -32.84 11.78 22.37
C GLU A 269 -33.93 11.12 23.21
N LYS A 270 -34.26 9.85 22.93
CA LYS A 270 -35.22 9.06 23.72
C LYS A 270 -34.50 8.39 24.88
N LYS A 271 -35.01 8.58 26.11
CA LYS A 271 -34.49 7.88 27.30
C LYS A 271 -34.62 6.36 27.10
N GLY A 272 -33.51 5.64 27.22
CA GLY A 272 -33.48 4.17 27.21
C GLY A 272 -33.18 3.51 25.86
N GLN A 273 -32.88 4.27 24.81
CA GLN A 273 -32.43 3.70 23.53
C GLN A 273 -30.90 3.77 23.42
N ASP A 274 -30.27 2.60 23.34
CA ASP A 274 -28.82 2.47 23.16
C ASP A 274 -28.48 2.56 21.66
N LEU A 275 -27.51 3.41 21.31
CA LEU A 275 -27.08 3.62 19.92
C LEU A 275 -25.56 3.48 19.81
N ILE A 276 -25.13 2.68 18.83
CA ILE A 276 -23.71 2.47 18.53
C ILE A 276 -23.47 2.74 17.05
N GLY A 277 -22.45 3.53 16.77
CA GLY A 277 -21.95 3.82 15.44
C GLY A 277 -20.77 2.92 15.05
N ASN A 278 -20.60 2.67 13.76
CA ASN A 278 -19.39 2.11 13.17
C ASN A 278 -18.88 3.08 12.10
N PHE A 279 -17.87 3.86 12.45
CA PHE A 279 -17.47 5.07 11.73
C PHE A 279 -16.34 4.80 10.72
N SER A 280 -16.48 5.40 9.54
CA SER A 280 -15.47 5.42 8.46
C SER A 280 -14.95 4.01 8.08
N GLY A 281 -13.72 3.85 7.61
CA GLY A 281 -13.24 2.57 7.07
C GLY A 281 -13.50 2.39 5.57
N MET A 282 -13.35 1.16 5.09
CA MET A 282 -13.55 0.75 3.70
C MET A 282 -14.96 0.16 3.52
N GLY A 283 -15.79 0.83 2.72
CA GLY A 283 -17.05 0.28 2.23
C GLY A 283 -16.84 -0.59 0.99
N LEU A 284 -17.93 -0.89 0.25
CA LEU A 284 -17.89 -1.82 -0.88
C LEU A 284 -16.89 -1.48 -1.98
N ASN A 285 -16.74 -0.18 -2.27
CA ASN A 285 -15.95 0.29 -3.42
C ASN A 285 -14.83 1.26 -3.05
N THR A 286 -14.95 1.94 -1.90
CA THR A 286 -14.04 3.02 -1.51
C THR A 286 -14.05 3.23 -0.01
N ARG A 287 -13.07 4.00 0.48
CA ARG A 287 -13.06 4.51 1.85
C ARG A 287 -14.18 5.52 2.00
N VAL A 288 -14.88 5.43 3.11
CA VAL A 288 -16.07 6.27 3.39
C VAL A 288 -15.83 7.09 4.65
N SER A 289 -16.49 8.25 4.74
CA SER A 289 -16.53 9.06 5.96
C SER A 289 -17.87 8.92 6.70
N SER A 290 -18.76 8.04 6.23
CA SER A 290 -20.07 7.78 6.81
C SER A 290 -19.98 6.90 8.06
N CYS A 291 -21.07 6.84 8.81
CA CYS A 291 -21.20 6.00 10.00
C CYS A 291 -22.45 5.13 9.90
N ASP A 292 -22.29 3.84 10.17
CA ASP A 292 -23.42 2.90 10.28
C ASP A 292 -23.91 2.87 11.72
N VAL A 293 -25.21 3.01 11.94
CA VAL A 293 -25.84 3.08 13.27
C VAL A 293 -26.59 1.79 13.58
N TYR A 294 -26.41 1.33 14.80
CA TYR A 294 -26.99 0.12 15.36
C TYR A 294 -27.80 0.47 16.61
N SER A 295 -28.89 -0.29 16.84
CA SER A 295 -29.80 -0.14 17.99
C SER A 295 -30.39 -1.48 18.37
N THR A 296 -30.80 -1.63 19.63
CA THR A 296 -31.65 -2.75 20.10
C THR A 296 -33.16 -2.44 19.97
N ASP A 297 -33.53 -1.17 19.79
CA ASP A 297 -34.90 -0.73 19.51
C ASP A 297 -34.97 -0.12 18.10
N VAL A 298 -35.27 -0.97 17.10
CA VAL A 298 -35.38 -0.59 15.68
C VAL A 298 -36.72 0.08 15.39
N HIS A 299 -37.81 -0.41 15.99
CA HIS A 299 -39.17 0.10 15.74
C HIS A 299 -39.41 1.47 16.38
N GLY A 300 -38.73 1.78 17.47
CA GLY A 300 -38.75 3.08 18.14
C GLY A 300 -37.75 4.09 17.58
N PHE A 301 -36.90 3.72 16.62
CA PHE A 301 -35.93 4.65 16.03
C PHE A 301 -36.61 5.75 15.21
N SER A 302 -36.36 7.00 15.60
CA SER A 302 -36.62 8.18 14.78
C SER A 302 -35.29 8.69 14.26
N SER A 303 -35.16 8.87 12.94
CA SER A 303 -33.96 9.47 12.36
C SER A 303 -33.67 10.79 13.05
N PHE A 304 -32.53 10.90 13.72
CA PHE A 304 -32.05 12.19 14.20
C PHE A 304 -31.47 12.93 12.99
N ASP A 305 -31.96 14.15 12.78
CA ASP A 305 -31.48 15.00 11.70
C ASP A 305 -30.08 15.50 12.09
N TYR A 306 -29.03 14.93 11.47
CA TYR A 306 -27.66 15.42 11.68
C TYR A 306 -27.54 16.81 11.05
N GLN A 307 -27.99 17.85 11.77
CA GLN A 307 -27.93 19.25 11.32
C GLN A 307 -26.69 20.01 11.84
N GLY A 308 -25.75 19.30 12.49
CA GLY A 308 -24.92 19.92 13.51
C GLY A 308 -23.51 20.39 13.15
N SER A 309 -22.89 20.01 12.03
CA SER A 309 -21.44 20.30 11.86
C SER A 309 -21.05 20.91 10.51
N HIS A 310 -20.40 22.07 10.58
CA HIS A 310 -19.64 22.67 9.48
C HIS A 310 -18.32 21.93 9.17
N SER A 311 -17.90 20.98 10.03
CA SER A 311 -16.63 20.24 9.90
C SER A 311 -16.78 18.74 10.18
N TRP A 312 -16.21 17.89 9.31
CA TRP A 312 -16.35 16.44 9.37
C TRP A 312 -15.02 15.73 9.09
N PRO A 313 -14.67 14.62 9.79
CA PRO A 313 -13.46 13.87 9.49
C PRO A 313 -13.47 13.28 8.08
N SER A 314 -12.37 13.43 7.33
CA SER A 314 -12.22 12.85 5.98
C SER A 314 -12.32 11.31 5.99
N SER A 315 -12.60 10.72 4.82
CA SER A 315 -12.63 9.27 4.65
C SER A 315 -11.26 8.65 4.94
N ARG A 316 -11.26 7.59 5.75
CA ARG A 316 -10.03 6.98 6.28
C ARG A 316 -10.29 5.52 6.66
N MET A 317 -9.24 4.77 6.92
CA MET A 317 -9.32 3.44 7.53
C MET A 317 -8.16 3.25 8.51
N CYS A 318 -8.25 2.21 9.35
CA CYS A 318 -7.21 1.87 10.33
C CYS A 318 -6.89 3.03 11.30
N HIS A 319 -7.92 3.79 11.68
CA HIS A 319 -7.90 4.82 12.71
C HIS A 319 -8.45 4.22 14.02
N THR A 320 -8.29 4.92 15.14
CA THR A 320 -8.94 4.55 16.41
C THR A 320 -9.97 5.59 16.81
N ILE A 321 -11.06 5.16 17.44
CA ILE A 321 -11.98 6.01 18.19
C ILE A 321 -11.99 5.50 19.63
N THR A 322 -11.71 6.38 20.59
CA THR A 322 -11.61 6.03 22.01
C THR A 322 -12.60 6.87 22.80
N GLU A 323 -13.49 6.24 23.58
CA GLU A 323 -14.42 6.95 24.47
C GLU A 323 -13.65 7.65 25.59
N ILE A 324 -13.93 8.93 25.82
CA ILE A 324 -13.19 9.77 26.79
C ILE A 324 -14.04 10.20 28.00
N GLY A 325 -15.15 9.48 28.24
CA GLY A 325 -16.14 9.75 29.28
C GLY A 325 -17.43 10.34 28.72
N ASP A 326 -18.31 10.85 29.58
CA ASP A 326 -19.66 11.30 29.22
C ASP A 326 -19.68 12.37 28.11
N GLY A 327 -18.59 13.12 27.93
CA GLY A 327 -18.52 14.21 26.96
C GLY A 327 -18.37 13.77 25.50
N GLY A 328 -17.81 12.59 25.20
CA GLY A 328 -17.49 12.26 23.82
C GLY A 328 -16.47 11.15 23.56
N SER A 329 -15.92 11.16 22.35
CA SER A 329 -14.90 10.21 21.88
C SER A 329 -13.83 10.91 21.06
N LEU A 330 -12.57 10.44 21.15
CA LEU A 330 -11.45 10.95 20.37
C LEU A 330 -11.16 10.02 19.19
N LEU A 331 -11.26 10.54 17.97
CA LEU A 331 -10.76 9.94 16.75
C LEU A 331 -9.30 10.35 16.53
N VAL A 332 -8.44 9.37 16.23
CA VAL A 332 -7.01 9.60 16.00
C VAL A 332 -6.54 8.98 14.69
N GLY A 333 -5.93 9.80 13.83
CA GLY A 333 -5.16 9.37 12.66
C GLY A 333 -5.93 8.51 11.66
N GLY A 334 -5.26 7.47 11.14
CA GLY A 334 -5.74 6.61 10.06
C GLY A 334 -4.98 6.83 8.75
N ARG A 335 -5.48 6.27 7.65
CA ARG A 335 -4.86 6.42 6.32
C ARG A 335 -5.86 6.43 5.17
N THR A 336 -5.46 7.00 4.05
CA THR A 336 -6.11 6.81 2.74
C THR A 336 -5.40 5.74 1.91
N SER A 337 -4.06 5.69 1.93
CA SER A 337 -3.25 4.61 1.34
C SER A 337 -2.11 4.23 2.30
N PRO A 338 -1.42 3.09 2.14
CA PRO A 338 -0.34 2.70 3.04
C PRO A 338 0.78 3.75 3.23
N ASP A 339 0.99 4.63 2.24
CA ASP A 339 1.94 5.75 2.29
C ASP A 339 1.30 7.11 2.62
N ASN A 340 -0.03 7.21 2.63
CA ASN A 340 -0.76 8.44 2.94
C ASN A 340 -1.48 8.30 4.29
N SER A 341 -0.68 8.36 5.35
CA SER A 341 -1.13 8.38 6.74
C SER A 341 -1.67 9.77 7.13
N ILE A 342 -2.56 9.79 8.11
CA ILE A 342 -3.28 11.00 8.54
C ILE A 342 -2.84 11.34 9.98
N ALA A 343 -2.60 12.64 10.24
CA ALA A 343 -2.22 13.16 11.55
C ALA A 343 -3.39 13.76 12.33
N ASP A 344 -4.47 14.16 11.64
CA ASP A 344 -5.54 14.90 12.29
C ASP A 344 -6.28 14.06 13.34
N CYS A 345 -6.77 14.77 14.36
CA CYS A 345 -7.53 14.19 15.45
C CYS A 345 -8.81 14.99 15.65
N TRP A 346 -9.85 14.30 16.10
CA TRP A 346 -11.18 14.89 16.22
C TRP A 346 -11.87 14.41 17.48
N VAL A 347 -12.52 15.32 18.20
CA VAL A 347 -13.41 14.98 19.30
C VAL A 347 -14.84 14.97 18.77
N TYR A 348 -15.51 13.83 18.94
CA TYR A 348 -16.96 13.72 18.76
C TYR A 348 -17.66 14.09 20.06
N HIS A 349 -18.45 15.17 20.04
CA HIS A 349 -19.27 15.61 21.17
C HIS A 349 -20.58 14.84 21.19
N LYS A 350 -20.69 13.85 22.09
CA LYS A 350 -21.82 12.91 22.16
C LYS A 350 -23.18 13.59 22.38
N TRP A 351 -23.22 14.71 23.10
CA TRP A 351 -24.45 15.44 23.41
C TRP A 351 -24.87 16.42 22.32
N LEU A 352 -23.90 16.98 21.61
CA LEU A 352 -24.14 17.94 20.53
C LEU A 352 -24.28 17.24 19.19
N ASN A 353 -23.84 15.97 19.10
CA ASN A 353 -23.73 15.22 17.87
C ASN A 353 -22.90 15.98 16.82
N THR A 354 -21.72 16.46 17.22
CA THR A 354 -20.83 17.26 16.35
C THR A 354 -19.39 16.79 16.46
N TRP A 355 -18.64 16.98 15.38
CA TRP A 355 -17.21 16.73 15.32
C TRP A 355 -16.43 18.04 15.42
N GLU A 356 -15.49 18.10 16.36
CA GLU A 356 -14.54 19.20 16.55
C GLU A 356 -13.13 18.71 16.23
N ARG A 357 -12.43 19.37 15.31
CA ARG A 357 -11.00 19.08 15.08
C ARG A 357 -10.18 19.59 16.27
N VAL A 358 -9.27 18.77 16.77
CA VAL A 358 -8.36 19.10 17.88
C VAL A 358 -6.91 18.98 17.42
N ASP A 359 -5.96 18.89 18.36
CA ASP A 359 -4.52 18.82 18.07
C ASP A 359 -4.18 17.63 17.18
N ASP A 360 -3.51 17.90 16.06
CA ASP A 360 -2.95 16.87 15.19
C ASP A 360 -1.80 16.13 15.91
N LEU A 361 -1.64 14.83 15.62
CA LEU A 361 -0.48 14.06 16.04
C LEU A 361 0.82 14.68 15.49
N PRO A 362 1.93 14.71 16.27
CA PRO A 362 3.22 15.18 15.77
C PRO A 362 3.75 14.37 14.57
N ARG A 363 3.36 13.10 14.47
CA ARG A 363 3.63 12.23 13.33
C ARG A 363 2.35 11.48 12.96
N PRO A 364 1.91 11.54 11.69
CA PRO A 364 0.73 10.81 11.22
C PRO A 364 0.93 9.31 11.40
N ARG A 365 -0.14 8.58 11.73
CA ARG A 365 -0.07 7.13 11.90
C ARG A 365 -1.40 6.41 11.67
N TYR A 366 -1.32 5.15 11.28
CA TYR A 366 -2.45 4.22 11.14
C TYR A 366 -2.11 2.85 11.73
N ARG A 367 -3.13 2.00 11.99
CA ARG A 367 -3.01 0.70 12.69
C ARG A 367 -2.29 0.82 14.04
N HIS A 368 -2.38 1.98 14.67
CA HIS A 368 -1.98 2.19 16.06
C HIS A 368 -3.09 1.71 16.99
N SER A 369 -2.77 1.57 18.25
CA SER A 369 -3.72 1.18 19.28
C SER A 369 -3.89 2.31 20.29
N ALA A 370 -5.10 2.47 20.82
CA ALA A 370 -5.44 3.58 21.72
C ALA A 370 -6.30 3.13 22.89
N VAL A 371 -6.07 3.71 24.08
CA VAL A 371 -6.85 3.43 25.30
C VAL A 371 -7.11 4.70 26.12
N HIS A 372 -8.25 4.75 26.80
CA HIS A 372 -8.59 5.82 27.73
C HIS A 372 -7.92 5.58 29.09
N LEU A 373 -7.15 6.56 29.57
CA LEU A 373 -6.50 6.50 30.89
C LEU A 373 -7.38 7.08 32.01
N GLY A 374 -8.60 7.55 31.72
CA GLY A 374 -9.44 8.29 32.67
C GLY A 374 -9.22 9.81 32.59
N ASN A 375 -10.16 10.58 33.12
CA ASN A 375 -10.14 12.07 33.14
C ASN A 375 -9.90 12.72 31.76
N GLY A 376 -10.35 12.07 30.68
CA GLY A 376 -10.21 12.57 29.32
C GLY A 376 -8.82 12.38 28.68
N PHE A 377 -7.90 11.65 29.33
CA PHE A 377 -6.59 11.32 28.77
C PHE A 377 -6.67 10.09 27.87
N VAL A 378 -6.02 10.14 26.71
CA VAL A 378 -5.93 9.02 25.75
C VAL A 378 -4.48 8.70 25.47
N MET A 379 -4.10 7.43 25.62
CA MET A 379 -2.78 6.94 25.23
C MET A 379 -2.84 6.28 23.86
N VAL A 380 -1.85 6.56 23.02
CA VAL A 380 -1.64 5.96 21.70
C VAL A 380 -0.25 5.34 21.62
N ILE A 381 -0.16 4.13 21.08
CA ILE A 381 1.08 3.37 20.91
C ILE A 381 1.11 2.66 19.55
N GLY A 382 2.32 2.55 18.99
CA GLY A 382 2.58 1.82 17.75
C GLY A 382 2.02 2.50 16.50
N GLY A 383 1.82 1.69 15.46
CA GLY A 383 1.34 2.13 14.16
C GLY A 383 2.45 2.43 13.14
N LYS A 384 2.04 2.72 11.91
CA LYS A 384 2.92 3.07 10.78
C LYS A 384 2.67 4.51 10.35
N SER A 385 3.74 5.26 10.07
CA SER A 385 3.64 6.60 9.46
C SER A 385 3.74 6.57 7.93
N THR A 386 4.41 5.57 7.37
CA THR A 386 4.44 5.25 5.93
C THR A 386 4.41 3.74 5.80
N SER A 387 4.37 3.18 4.59
CA SER A 387 4.45 1.73 4.41
C SER A 387 5.71 1.11 5.03
N ARG A 388 6.79 1.89 5.18
CA ARG A 388 8.13 1.43 5.58
C ARG A 388 8.58 1.90 6.96
N THR A 389 7.84 2.81 7.60
CA THR A 389 8.27 3.42 8.88
C THR A 389 7.28 3.09 9.99
N LEU A 390 7.70 2.19 10.88
CA LEU A 390 7.04 1.97 12.16
C LEU A 390 7.24 3.18 13.09
N VAL A 391 6.28 3.39 13.98
CA VAL A 391 6.35 4.41 15.02
C VAL A 391 6.52 3.72 16.37
N ASP A 392 7.52 4.17 17.14
CA ASP A 392 7.93 3.53 18.39
C ASP A 392 7.73 4.41 19.63
N ASP A 393 7.09 5.58 19.48
CA ASP A 393 6.73 6.47 20.58
C ASP A 393 5.41 6.06 21.24
N VAL A 394 5.25 6.53 22.47
CA VAL A 394 3.99 6.47 23.23
C VAL A 394 3.54 7.91 23.43
N MET A 395 2.34 8.22 22.99
CA MET A 395 1.78 9.57 23.02
C MET A 395 0.56 9.62 23.92
N ILE A 396 0.45 10.65 24.74
CA ILE A 396 -0.70 10.89 25.62
C ILE A 396 -1.34 12.21 25.21
N TRP A 397 -2.63 12.16 24.86
CA TRP A 397 -3.41 13.35 24.57
C TRP A 397 -4.26 13.75 25.76
N SER A 398 -4.43 15.06 25.94
CA SER A 398 -5.52 15.63 26.73
C SER A 398 -5.93 16.97 26.14
N ARG A 399 -7.21 17.33 26.29
CA ARG A 399 -7.72 18.60 25.76
C ARG A 399 -6.98 19.85 26.28
N GLN A 400 -6.40 19.78 27.48
CA GLN A 400 -5.68 20.92 28.07
C GLN A 400 -4.24 21.05 27.57
N ARG A 401 -3.59 19.94 27.21
CA ARG A 401 -2.14 19.90 26.91
C ARG A 401 -1.81 19.52 25.48
N GLY A 402 -2.80 19.09 24.70
CA GLY A 402 -2.57 18.43 23.42
C GLY A 402 -1.80 17.12 23.60
N TRP A 403 -0.98 16.78 22.61
CA TRP A 403 -0.16 15.57 22.59
C TRP A 403 1.17 15.75 23.33
N VAL A 404 1.42 14.90 24.32
CA VAL A 404 2.69 14.82 25.06
C VAL A 404 3.32 13.44 24.85
N ARG A 405 4.63 13.41 24.63
CA ARG A 405 5.37 12.15 24.53
C ARG A 405 5.60 11.57 25.93
N CYS A 406 5.29 10.29 26.10
CA CYS A 406 5.57 9.53 27.31
C CYS A 406 7.01 8.99 27.27
N ASN A 407 7.73 9.15 28.37
CA ASN A 407 9.05 8.57 28.58
C ASN A 407 8.92 7.08 28.89
N THR A 408 9.88 6.28 28.46
CA THR A 408 9.92 4.83 28.74
C THR A 408 11.12 4.53 29.64
N ASP A 409 10.90 3.90 30.80
CA ASP A 409 11.93 3.75 31.85
C ASP A 409 12.94 2.59 31.62
N SER A 410 12.91 1.89 30.49
CA SER A 410 13.65 0.61 30.38
C SER A 410 14.27 0.33 29.02
N LYS A 411 15.32 -0.52 29.03
CA LYS A 411 15.79 -1.26 27.85
C LYS A 411 14.82 -2.36 27.43
N GLU A 412 13.91 -2.78 28.31
CA GLU A 412 12.93 -3.84 28.09
C GLU A 412 11.55 -3.24 27.77
N ARG A 413 11.21 -3.20 26.49
CA ARG A 413 9.92 -2.73 25.97
C ARG A 413 9.51 -3.60 24.78
N PRO A 414 8.21 -3.69 24.44
CA PRO A 414 7.79 -4.34 23.22
C PRO A 414 8.46 -3.70 21.99
N SER A 415 8.82 -4.52 21.02
CA SER A 415 9.26 -4.05 19.71
C SER A 415 8.17 -3.18 19.07
N PRO A 416 8.52 -2.19 18.24
CA PRO A 416 7.53 -1.43 17.49
C PRO A 416 6.71 -2.37 16.61
N THR A 417 5.39 -2.24 16.66
CA THR A 417 4.47 -3.05 15.85
C THR A 417 3.30 -2.21 15.35
N ILE A 418 2.58 -2.75 14.37
CA ILE A 418 1.25 -2.29 13.99
C ILE A 418 0.20 -3.34 14.34
N GLY A 419 -1.03 -2.88 14.62
CA GLY A 419 -2.19 -3.74 14.84
C GLY A 419 -2.08 -4.63 16.08
N SER A 420 -1.32 -4.21 17.10
CA SER A 420 -1.23 -4.87 18.40
C SER A 420 -2.52 -4.72 19.20
N SER A 421 -2.89 -5.74 19.97
CA SER A 421 -3.99 -5.62 20.94
C SER A 421 -3.53 -4.77 22.13
N LEU A 422 -4.27 -3.72 22.48
CA LEU A 422 -3.99 -2.86 23.64
C LEU A 422 -5.25 -2.75 24.50
N VAL A 423 -5.15 -3.13 25.76
CA VAL A 423 -6.27 -3.09 26.71
C VAL A 423 -5.83 -2.49 28.03
N ILE A 424 -6.73 -1.76 28.68
CA ILE A 424 -6.57 -1.24 30.04
C ILE A 424 -7.50 -2.02 30.97
N TYR A 425 -7.04 -2.37 32.18
CA TYR A 425 -7.87 -3.06 33.17
C TYR A 425 -7.62 -2.55 34.60
N PRO A 426 -8.62 -2.65 35.50
CA PRO A 426 -8.43 -2.29 36.90
C PRO A 426 -7.58 -3.34 37.62
N LYS A 427 -6.49 -2.92 38.26
CA LYS A 427 -5.63 -3.78 39.10
C LYS A 427 -5.85 -3.45 40.58
N ARG A 428 -6.33 -4.42 41.37
CA ARG A 428 -6.48 -4.26 42.84
C ARG A 428 -5.13 -4.47 43.52
N VAL A 429 -4.32 -3.42 43.64
CA VAL A 429 -3.04 -3.47 44.39
C VAL A 429 -3.24 -2.84 45.77
N SER A 430 -2.77 -3.51 46.82
CA SER A 430 -2.95 -3.11 48.23
C SER A 430 -2.17 -1.85 48.65
N SER A 431 -1.38 -1.24 47.76
CA SER A 431 -0.43 -0.18 48.10
C SER A 431 -0.39 1.04 47.17
N ASN A 432 -1.33 1.24 46.23
CA ASN A 432 -1.17 2.31 45.23
C ASN A 432 -1.95 3.60 45.50
N SER A 433 -1.31 4.70 45.06
CA SER A 433 -1.93 5.98 44.78
C SER A 433 -3.07 5.80 43.76
N PRO A 434 -4.20 6.50 43.93
CA PRO A 434 -5.42 6.33 43.11
C PRO A 434 -5.25 6.64 41.60
N GLU A 435 -4.09 7.11 41.15
CA GLU A 435 -3.83 7.56 39.77
C GLU A 435 -3.08 6.56 38.88
N SER A 436 -2.65 5.40 39.38
CA SER A 436 -1.90 4.45 38.53
C SER A 436 -2.83 3.65 37.60
N LYS A 437 -2.45 3.49 36.32
CA LYS A 437 -3.16 2.68 35.32
C LYS A 437 -2.33 1.50 34.84
N PHE A 438 -3.00 0.41 34.52
CA PHE A 438 -2.40 -0.86 34.11
C PHE A 438 -3.13 -1.45 32.91
N GLY A 439 -2.41 -2.21 32.10
CA GLY A 439 -3.01 -2.92 30.99
C GLY A 439 -2.05 -3.89 30.32
N VAL A 440 -2.47 -4.40 29.17
CA VAL A 440 -1.68 -5.32 28.34
C VAL A 440 -1.54 -4.76 26.94
N ILE A 441 -0.36 -4.96 26.36
CA ILE A 441 -0.11 -4.88 24.92
C ILE A 441 0.40 -6.24 24.42
N ALA A 442 -0.21 -6.75 23.35
CA ALA A 442 0.09 -8.09 22.85
C ALA A 442 0.06 -8.14 21.32
N GLY A 443 1.04 -8.85 20.75
CA GLY A 443 1.12 -9.11 19.32
C GLY A 443 1.36 -7.89 18.45
N GLY A 444 0.63 -7.80 17.33
CA GLY A 444 0.95 -6.93 16.21
C GLY A 444 2.03 -7.53 15.31
N ILE A 445 2.32 -6.86 14.19
CA ILE A 445 3.34 -7.27 13.22
C ILE A 445 4.53 -6.31 13.29
N ALA A 446 5.74 -6.85 13.34
CA ALA A 446 6.98 -6.07 13.40
C ALA A 446 7.47 -5.66 12.02
N GLU A 447 8.62 -4.98 11.96
CA GLU A 447 9.22 -4.46 10.72
C GLU A 447 9.54 -5.58 9.73
N ASP A 448 9.91 -6.76 10.22
CA ASP A 448 10.22 -7.92 9.39
C ASP A 448 8.99 -8.69 8.91
N GLY A 449 7.79 -8.14 9.09
CA GLY A 449 6.56 -8.76 8.62
C GLY A 449 6.14 -10.01 9.41
N LEU A 450 6.65 -10.20 10.64
CA LEU A 450 6.26 -11.30 11.51
C LEU A 450 5.33 -10.85 12.64
N VAL A 451 4.27 -11.64 12.85
CA VAL A 451 3.37 -11.46 13.98
C VAL A 451 4.13 -11.79 15.26
N GLN A 452 4.17 -10.81 16.17
CA GLN A 452 4.78 -10.96 17.47
C GLN A 452 3.90 -11.84 18.36
N GLU A 453 4.54 -12.69 19.16
CA GLU A 453 3.85 -13.62 20.05
C GLU A 453 3.95 -13.18 21.52
N GLU A 454 4.64 -12.07 21.80
CA GLU A 454 4.86 -11.57 23.14
C GLU A 454 3.63 -10.83 23.70
N VAL A 455 3.44 -10.97 25.00
CA VAL A 455 2.42 -10.30 25.80
C VAL A 455 3.11 -9.52 26.91
N TRP A 456 2.90 -8.20 26.92
CA TRP A 456 3.55 -7.28 27.84
C TRP A 456 2.49 -6.61 28.71
N GLU A 457 2.71 -6.60 30.03
CA GLU A 457 1.99 -5.70 30.94
C GLU A 457 2.60 -4.30 30.82
N TRP A 458 1.76 -3.27 30.77
CA TRP A 458 2.20 -1.89 30.88
C TRP A 458 1.60 -1.25 32.12
N SER A 459 2.35 -0.33 32.72
CA SER A 459 1.89 0.48 33.85
C SER A 459 2.34 1.92 33.70
N ILE A 460 1.49 2.85 34.10
CA ILE A 460 1.76 4.28 34.08
C ILE A 460 1.21 4.93 35.34
N SER A 461 2.10 5.58 36.09
CA SER A 461 1.74 6.49 37.18
C SER A 461 1.85 7.93 36.69
N GLN A 462 1.10 8.84 37.30
CA GLN A 462 1.27 10.28 37.05
C GLN A 462 1.13 10.69 35.57
N TYR A 463 0.23 10.06 34.82
CA TYR A 463 0.01 10.36 33.39
C TYR A 463 -0.42 11.81 33.11
N ALA A 464 -0.82 12.56 34.14
CA ALA A 464 -1.16 13.97 34.09
C ALA A 464 0.04 14.93 34.22
N GLU A 465 1.23 14.44 34.60
CA GLU A 465 2.44 15.28 34.76
C GLU A 465 3.07 15.65 33.41
N GLU A 466 3.89 16.71 33.39
CA GLU A 466 4.53 17.24 32.17
C GLU A 466 5.36 16.20 31.40
N GLN A 467 5.98 15.26 32.10
CA GLN A 467 6.76 14.17 31.53
C GLN A 467 6.28 12.82 32.09
N PRO A 468 5.16 12.29 31.57
CA PRO A 468 4.64 11.02 32.04
C PRO A 468 5.60 9.88 31.68
N CYS A 469 5.65 8.83 32.49
CA CYS A 469 6.54 7.69 32.26
C CYS A 469 5.79 6.36 32.31
N ILE A 470 6.00 5.53 31.28
CA ILE A 470 5.41 4.20 31.14
C ILE A 470 6.47 3.11 31.33
N VAL A 471 6.10 2.05 32.02
CA VAL A 471 6.94 0.87 32.31
C VAL A 471 6.28 -0.36 31.70
N PHE A 472 7.10 -1.24 31.13
CA PHE A 472 6.67 -2.51 30.55
C PHE A 472 7.28 -3.70 31.31
N ALA A 473 6.53 -4.79 31.41
CA ALA A 473 6.99 -6.06 31.95
C ALA A 473 6.50 -7.21 31.06
N LEU A 474 7.41 -8.07 30.59
CA LEU A 474 7.06 -9.24 29.78
C LEU A 474 6.31 -10.26 30.64
N LEU A 475 5.08 -10.59 30.25
CA LEU A 475 4.27 -11.61 30.93
C LEU A 475 4.47 -13.01 30.33
N GLY A 476 4.75 -13.09 29.03
CA GLY A 476 5.03 -14.35 28.34
C GLY A 476 5.03 -14.23 26.82
N SER A 477 5.32 -15.36 26.15
CA SER A 477 5.26 -15.51 24.69
C SER A 477 4.57 -16.84 24.35
N PRO A 478 3.22 -16.89 24.36
CA PRO A 478 2.45 -18.06 23.97
C PRO A 478 2.79 -18.44 22.52
N LYS A 479 3.47 -19.59 22.34
CA LYS A 479 3.85 -20.07 21.01
C LYS A 479 2.60 -20.60 20.30
N THR A 480 2.07 -19.85 19.35
CA THR A 480 0.72 -20.04 18.78
C THR A 480 0.50 -21.44 18.20
N LYS A 481 1.52 -21.99 17.54
CA LYS A 481 1.49 -23.34 16.94
C LYS A 481 1.32 -24.45 18.00
N VAL A 482 1.76 -24.23 19.24
CA VAL A 482 1.63 -25.22 20.34
C VAL A 482 0.28 -25.09 21.04
N GLU A 483 -0.24 -23.88 21.17
CA GLU A 483 -1.50 -23.56 21.86
C GLU A 483 -2.71 -23.49 20.92
N ASN A 484 -2.53 -23.96 19.67
CA ASN A 484 -3.55 -23.96 18.62
C ASN A 484 -4.18 -22.57 18.36
N GLY A 485 -3.43 -21.48 18.60
CA GLY A 485 -3.83 -20.10 18.31
C GLY A 485 -4.66 -19.37 19.37
N ALA A 486 -5.00 -19.98 20.51
CA ALA A 486 -5.70 -19.29 21.59
C ALA A 486 -4.76 -18.32 22.34
N THR A 487 -4.65 -17.08 21.86
CA THR A 487 -3.74 -16.07 22.44
C THR A 487 -4.30 -14.64 22.33
N LEU A 488 -3.82 -13.74 23.21
CA LEU A 488 -3.96 -12.29 23.07
C LEU A 488 -3.02 -11.70 22.00
N ALA A 489 -1.91 -12.38 21.72
CA ALA A 489 -0.88 -11.90 20.79
C ALA A 489 -1.30 -12.16 19.33
N ARG A 490 -2.10 -11.25 18.79
CA ARG A 490 -2.62 -11.28 17.42
C ARG A 490 -2.29 -10.01 16.67
N PHE A 491 -2.35 -10.08 15.35
CA PHE A 491 -2.32 -8.91 14.48
C PHE A 491 -3.74 -8.61 13.96
N GLY A 492 -4.18 -7.35 14.07
CA GLY A 492 -5.45 -6.88 13.49
C GLY A 492 -6.71 -7.31 14.25
N ALA A 493 -6.56 -7.87 15.45
CA ALA A 493 -7.67 -8.24 16.32
C ALA A 493 -8.26 -7.03 17.07
N GLN A 494 -9.53 -7.12 17.45
CA GLN A 494 -10.15 -6.19 18.41
C GLN A 494 -10.01 -6.75 19.82
N ALA A 495 -9.53 -5.94 20.76
CA ALA A 495 -9.38 -6.34 22.15
C ALA A 495 -10.15 -5.36 23.05
N LEU A 496 -10.96 -5.90 23.95
CA LEU A 496 -11.85 -5.11 24.82
C LEU A 496 -12.03 -5.78 26.18
N ILE A 497 -12.43 -5.00 27.18
CA ILE A 497 -12.82 -5.52 28.49
C ILE A 497 -14.33 -5.78 28.50
N HIS A 498 -14.72 -6.97 28.94
CA HIS A 498 -16.12 -7.34 29.17
C HIS A 498 -16.21 -8.21 30.43
N GLN A 499 -17.00 -7.78 31.41
CA GLN A 499 -17.24 -8.51 32.67
C GLN A 499 -15.95 -9.09 33.29
N ASP A 500 -14.97 -8.23 33.58
CA ASP A 500 -13.66 -8.59 34.19
C ASP A 500 -12.79 -9.58 33.37
N ASN A 501 -13.06 -9.72 32.07
CA ASN A 501 -12.26 -10.50 31.15
C ASN A 501 -11.77 -9.63 29.98
N ILE A 502 -10.55 -9.94 29.51
CA ILE A 502 -10.05 -9.44 28.23
C ILE A 502 -10.62 -10.35 27.14
N ILE A 503 -11.41 -9.78 26.25
CA ILE A 503 -11.96 -10.49 25.08
C ILE A 503 -11.18 -10.05 23.85
N VAL A 504 -10.75 -11.02 23.05
CA VAL A 504 -10.08 -10.81 21.77
C VAL A 504 -10.92 -11.39 20.64
N VAL A 505 -11.25 -10.57 19.66
CA VAL A 505 -12.11 -10.90 18.52
C VAL A 505 -11.31 -10.80 17.23
N GLY A 506 -11.19 -11.93 16.52
CA GLY A 506 -10.60 -12.00 15.19
C GLY A 506 -9.09 -11.80 15.13
N GLY A 507 -8.64 -11.18 14.04
CA GLY A 507 -7.22 -11.02 13.70
C GLY A 507 -6.57 -12.31 13.19
N VAL A 508 -5.25 -12.25 13.00
CA VAL A 508 -4.43 -13.39 12.56
C VAL A 508 -3.30 -13.65 13.55
N VAL A 509 -2.84 -14.90 13.56
CA VAL A 509 -1.73 -15.37 14.41
C VAL A 509 -0.57 -15.83 13.54
N ARG A 510 0.59 -16.07 14.18
CA ARG A 510 1.78 -16.59 13.52
C ARG A 510 1.56 -18.04 13.06
N ASP A 511 2.05 -18.35 11.85
CA ASP A 511 2.18 -19.67 11.21
C ASP A 511 0.90 -20.49 10.91
N VAL A 512 -0.24 -20.22 11.58
CA VAL A 512 -1.46 -21.04 11.47
C VAL A 512 -2.72 -20.21 11.24
N LEU A 513 -3.74 -20.83 10.64
CA LEU A 513 -5.09 -20.28 10.57
C LEU A 513 -5.78 -20.47 11.92
N LEU A 514 -6.50 -19.46 12.40
CA LEU A 514 -7.31 -19.59 13.61
C LEU A 514 -8.50 -20.51 13.35
N PRO A 515 -8.70 -21.56 14.17
CA PRO A 515 -9.92 -22.35 14.09
C PRO A 515 -11.11 -21.56 14.64
N LEU A 516 -12.34 -21.91 14.21
CA LEU A 516 -13.57 -21.22 14.65
C LEU A 516 -13.66 -21.05 16.17
N SER A 517 -13.29 -22.09 16.92
CA SER A 517 -13.29 -22.08 18.38
C SER A 517 -12.34 -21.03 18.98
N HIS A 518 -11.29 -20.62 18.28
CA HIS A 518 -10.31 -19.65 18.76
C HIS A 518 -10.39 -18.30 18.05
N GLU A 519 -11.32 -18.11 17.12
CA GLU A 519 -11.58 -16.80 16.51
C GLU A 519 -11.96 -15.75 17.56
N ILE A 520 -12.64 -16.18 18.63
CA ILE A 520 -12.94 -15.35 19.81
C ILE A 520 -12.43 -16.06 21.08
N CYS A 521 -11.58 -15.38 21.83
CA CYS A 521 -11.01 -15.90 23.07
C CYS A 521 -11.18 -14.91 24.23
N SER A 522 -11.22 -15.44 25.44
CA SER A 522 -11.23 -14.68 26.69
C SER A 522 -9.99 -14.99 27.53
N SER A 523 -9.53 -14.02 28.30
CA SER A 523 -8.52 -14.22 29.35
C SER A 523 -8.94 -13.48 30.61
N SER A 524 -8.89 -14.18 31.74
CA SER A 524 -9.22 -13.60 33.04
C SER A 524 -8.13 -12.64 33.50
N ILE A 525 -8.54 -11.44 33.94
CA ILE A 525 -7.62 -10.42 34.44
C ILE A 525 -6.92 -10.90 35.73
N GLU A 526 -7.62 -11.62 36.61
CA GLU A 526 -7.05 -12.15 37.86
C GLU A 526 -5.96 -13.21 37.59
N GLY A 527 -6.04 -13.93 36.47
CA GLY A 527 -5.06 -14.94 36.06
C GLY A 527 -3.75 -14.36 35.50
N MET A 528 -3.67 -13.05 35.26
CA MET A 528 -2.48 -12.42 34.65
C MET A 528 -1.31 -12.26 35.62
N THR A 529 -1.50 -12.52 36.92
CA THR A 529 -0.42 -12.46 37.91
C THR A 529 0.36 -13.77 37.98
N GLY A 530 1.47 -13.85 37.25
CA GLY A 530 2.51 -14.88 37.41
C GLY A 530 2.50 -16.00 36.38
N SER A 531 3.57 -16.06 35.56
CA SER A 531 4.07 -17.18 34.72
C SER A 531 3.13 -18.00 33.81
N ARG A 532 1.79 -17.85 33.85
CA ARG A 532 0.85 -18.53 32.94
C ARG A 532 -0.32 -17.63 32.56
N LEU A 533 -0.13 -16.88 31.48
CA LEU A 533 -1.25 -16.36 30.68
C LEU A 533 -2.02 -17.55 30.09
N SER A 534 -3.31 -17.64 30.40
CA SER A 534 -4.20 -18.60 29.74
C SER A 534 -5.31 -17.85 29.01
N CYS A 535 -5.40 -18.07 27.70
CA CYS A 535 -6.55 -17.70 26.90
C CYS A 535 -7.45 -18.93 26.71
N SER A 536 -8.74 -18.77 26.96
CA SER A 536 -9.75 -19.80 26.72
C SER A 536 -10.59 -19.44 25.50
N SER A 537 -10.90 -20.45 24.69
CA SER A 537 -11.97 -20.38 23.70
C SER A 537 -13.29 -19.96 24.33
N MET A 538 -14.03 -19.08 23.66
CA MET A 538 -15.44 -18.85 23.99
C MET A 538 -16.31 -19.77 23.15
N SER A 539 -16.97 -20.75 23.77
CA SER A 539 -17.89 -21.66 23.09
C SER A 539 -19.15 -20.92 22.64
N MET A 540 -19.28 -20.66 21.34
CA MET A 540 -20.47 -20.03 20.75
C MET A 540 -20.73 -20.52 19.32
N SER A 541 -21.98 -20.40 18.86
CA SER A 541 -22.38 -20.74 17.50
C SER A 541 -22.48 -19.49 16.63
N LEU A 542 -21.47 -19.23 15.80
CA LEU A 542 -21.52 -18.11 14.85
C LEU A 542 -22.07 -18.60 13.52
N GLU A 543 -23.38 -18.48 13.32
CA GLU A 543 -24.06 -18.85 12.09
C GLU A 543 -24.81 -17.65 11.49
N PRO A 544 -24.45 -17.19 10.27
CA PRO A 544 -23.34 -17.67 9.45
C PRO A 544 -21.96 -17.40 10.08
N ARG A 545 -20.92 -18.16 9.73
CA ARG A 545 -19.54 -17.90 10.21
C ARG A 545 -19.03 -16.54 9.66
N PRO A 546 -18.66 -15.57 10.52
CA PRO A 546 -18.12 -14.29 10.08
C PRO A 546 -16.67 -14.42 9.60
N LEU A 547 -16.23 -13.44 8.83
CA LEU A 547 -14.81 -13.17 8.62
C LEU A 547 -14.39 -11.99 9.50
N LEU A 548 -13.64 -12.28 10.56
CA LEU A 548 -13.27 -11.31 11.59
C LEU A 548 -11.97 -10.54 11.26
N ILE A 549 -11.90 -10.02 10.03
CA ILE A 549 -10.80 -9.19 9.53
C ILE A 549 -11.29 -7.77 9.29
N GLY A 550 -10.63 -6.79 9.92
CA GLY A 550 -11.08 -5.39 9.87
C GLY A 550 -12.44 -5.18 10.52
N THR A 551 -12.84 -6.04 11.45
CA THR A 551 -14.08 -5.95 12.20
C THR A 551 -13.96 -4.94 13.34
N SER A 552 -15.08 -4.35 13.75
CA SER A 552 -15.22 -3.54 14.96
C SER A 552 -15.91 -4.35 16.04
N ALA A 553 -15.48 -4.24 17.29
CA ALA A 553 -16.15 -4.87 18.43
C ALA A 553 -16.24 -3.90 19.62
N ILE A 554 -17.36 -3.93 20.35
CA ILE A 554 -17.59 -3.07 21.52
C ILE A 554 -18.43 -3.81 22.57
N SER A 555 -18.13 -3.59 23.86
CA SER A 555 -18.94 -4.06 24.98
C SER A 555 -20.00 -3.01 25.33
N ASN A 556 -21.27 -3.42 25.46
CA ASN A 556 -22.37 -2.59 25.93
C ASN A 556 -23.29 -3.41 26.84
N GLY A 557 -23.32 -3.05 28.13
CA GLY A 557 -24.06 -3.82 29.14
C GLY A 557 -23.54 -5.27 29.20
N ASP A 558 -24.45 -6.23 29.12
CA ASP A 558 -24.16 -7.68 29.12
C ASP A 558 -23.91 -8.24 27.71
N SER A 559 -23.76 -7.37 26.72
CA SER A 559 -23.56 -7.78 25.33
C SER A 559 -22.23 -7.28 24.76
N ILE A 560 -21.65 -8.08 23.85
CA ILE A 560 -20.58 -7.66 22.93
C ILE A 560 -21.17 -7.63 21.54
N ILE A 561 -20.91 -6.55 20.80
CA ILE A 561 -21.44 -6.37 19.45
C ILE A 561 -20.27 -6.39 18.48
N ILE A 562 -20.39 -7.21 17.44
CA ILE A 562 -19.39 -7.41 16.41
C ILE A 562 -19.97 -6.89 15.09
N MET A 563 -19.32 -5.91 14.49
CA MET A 563 -19.82 -5.17 13.32
C MET A 563 -18.79 -5.14 12.19
N GLY A 564 -19.27 -5.30 10.95
CA GLY A 564 -18.41 -5.28 9.78
C GLY A 564 -17.43 -6.46 9.72
N GLY A 565 -16.48 -6.37 8.81
CA GLY A 565 -15.48 -7.39 8.51
C GLY A 565 -15.58 -7.90 7.07
N SER A 566 -14.44 -8.00 6.41
CA SER A 566 -14.36 -8.35 5.00
C SER A 566 -12.93 -8.62 4.54
N ALA A 567 -12.81 -9.43 3.49
CA ALA A 567 -11.56 -9.71 2.81
C ALA A 567 -11.75 -9.76 1.29
N VAL A 568 -10.75 -9.32 0.51
CA VAL A 568 -10.71 -9.48 -0.96
C VAL A 568 -10.38 -10.90 -1.38
N CYS A 569 -9.89 -11.74 -0.44
CA CYS A 569 -9.60 -13.15 -0.63
C CYS A 569 -8.74 -13.40 -1.86
N PHE A 570 -7.58 -12.73 -1.95
CA PHE A 570 -6.59 -12.94 -3.03
C PHE A 570 -7.18 -12.82 -4.46
N SER A 571 -8.12 -11.89 -4.65
CA SER A 571 -8.84 -11.66 -5.91
C SER A 571 -9.80 -12.78 -6.36
N PHE A 572 -10.02 -13.82 -5.57
CA PHE A 572 -11.06 -14.83 -5.86
C PHE A 572 -12.46 -14.19 -5.84
N GLY A 573 -12.62 -13.15 -5.02
CA GLY A 573 -13.81 -12.33 -4.87
C GLY A 573 -13.86 -11.72 -3.48
N THR A 574 -14.53 -10.59 -3.29
CA THR A 574 -14.62 -9.99 -1.96
C THR A 574 -15.70 -10.67 -1.11
N PHE A 575 -15.31 -11.19 0.04
CA PHE A 575 -16.23 -11.66 1.07
C PHE A 575 -16.60 -10.50 2.01
N TRP A 576 -17.89 -10.31 2.24
CA TRP A 576 -18.41 -9.33 3.19
C TRP A 576 -19.25 -10.02 4.25
N ASN A 577 -19.02 -9.69 5.53
CA ASN A 577 -20.00 -9.99 6.56
C ASN A 577 -21.32 -9.31 6.20
N LYS A 578 -22.39 -10.10 6.16
CA LYS A 578 -23.73 -9.64 5.73
C LYS A 578 -24.61 -9.17 6.88
N GLY A 579 -24.08 -9.15 8.09
CA GLY A 579 -24.80 -8.79 9.29
C GLY A 579 -23.85 -8.58 10.47
N CYS A 580 -24.41 -8.14 11.59
CA CYS A 580 -23.71 -8.01 12.86
C CYS A 580 -24.07 -9.16 13.81
N TYR A 581 -23.24 -9.36 14.82
CA TYR A 581 -23.43 -10.39 15.84
C TYR A 581 -23.54 -9.73 17.21
N THR A 582 -24.53 -10.14 17.98
CA THR A 582 -24.66 -9.82 19.41
C THR A 582 -24.30 -11.05 20.21
N LEU A 583 -23.32 -10.93 21.11
CA LEU A 583 -22.91 -11.98 22.02
C LEU A 583 -23.38 -11.62 23.43
N THR A 584 -24.23 -12.44 24.05
CA THR A 584 -24.80 -12.20 25.38
C THR A 584 -24.27 -13.24 26.37
N THR A 585 -23.67 -12.78 27.45
CA THR A 585 -23.11 -13.64 28.51
C THR A 585 -24.18 -13.95 29.58
N LYS A 586 -24.48 -15.24 29.79
CA LYS A 586 -25.42 -15.68 30.84
C LYS A 586 -24.67 -16.14 32.10
N TYR A 587 -25.08 -15.65 33.28
CA TYR A 587 -24.59 -16.16 34.57
C TYR A 587 -25.40 -17.38 34.99
N SER A 588 -24.71 -18.50 35.30
CA SER A 588 -25.32 -19.58 36.07
C SER A 588 -25.28 -19.20 37.55
N VAL A 589 -26.41 -18.78 38.10
CA VAL A 589 -26.56 -18.63 39.56
C VAL A 589 -26.58 -20.04 40.17
N GLY A 590 -25.74 -20.27 41.18
CA GLY A 590 -25.64 -21.55 41.88
C GLY A 590 -26.96 -21.96 42.56
N PRO A 591 -27.14 -23.25 42.91
CA PRO A 591 -28.40 -23.78 43.39
C PRO A 591 -28.61 -23.48 44.89
N GLU A 592 -28.71 -22.22 45.29
CA GLU A 592 -29.11 -21.84 46.65
C GLU A 592 -29.94 -20.55 46.68
N SER A 593 -31.22 -20.68 46.33
CA SER A 593 -32.35 -20.06 47.06
C SER A 593 -33.61 -20.28 46.23
N GLY A 594 -34.59 -20.96 46.83
CA GLY A 594 -35.88 -21.20 46.20
C GLY A 594 -36.70 -19.92 45.99
N GLU A 595 -37.69 -20.10 45.12
CA GLU A 595 -38.86 -19.26 44.85
C GLU A 595 -38.69 -18.09 43.85
N ASP A 596 -39.33 -18.32 42.70
CA ASP A 596 -39.91 -17.37 41.74
C ASP A 596 -39.04 -16.21 41.21
N ALA A 597 -38.38 -16.45 40.07
CA ALA A 597 -38.11 -15.42 39.08
C ALA A 597 -38.10 -16.00 37.65
N THR A 598 -39.27 -16.34 37.12
CA THR A 598 -39.48 -16.37 35.67
C THR A 598 -39.50 -14.92 35.15
N ASN A 599 -38.34 -14.38 34.80
CA ASN A 599 -38.20 -13.22 33.91
C ASN A 599 -36.83 -13.31 33.23
N ASP A 600 -36.69 -14.33 32.38
CA ASP A 600 -35.58 -14.51 31.46
C ASP A 600 -35.70 -13.43 30.36
N THR A 601 -35.23 -12.22 30.65
CA THR A 601 -35.22 -11.09 29.70
C THR A 601 -33.86 -11.03 29.06
N THR A 602 -33.60 -11.92 28.09
CA THR A 602 -32.51 -11.71 27.13
C THR A 602 -32.77 -10.38 26.41
N GLY A 603 -31.86 -9.42 26.50
CA GLY A 603 -31.98 -8.14 25.79
C GLY A 603 -32.15 -8.36 24.28
N ALA A 604 -32.89 -7.46 23.61
CA ALA A 604 -33.09 -7.54 22.17
C ALA A 604 -31.74 -7.47 21.42
N PRO A 605 -31.57 -8.21 20.30
CA PRO A 605 -30.33 -8.19 19.56
C PRO A 605 -30.07 -6.81 18.94
N TRP A 606 -28.80 -6.49 18.74
CA TRP A 606 -28.42 -5.29 18.01
C TRP A 606 -28.64 -5.49 16.52
N GLU A 607 -29.25 -4.49 15.89
CA GLU A 607 -29.57 -4.49 14.47
C GLU A 607 -29.08 -3.20 13.81
N PHE A 608 -28.70 -3.29 12.53
CA PHE A 608 -28.42 -2.10 11.72
C PHE A 608 -29.71 -1.32 11.50
N VAL A 609 -29.65 0.00 11.68
CA VAL A 609 -30.82 0.88 11.54
C VAL A 609 -30.67 1.88 10.41
N HIS A 610 -29.51 2.54 10.31
CA HIS A 610 -29.31 3.64 9.38
C HIS A 610 -27.83 3.92 9.12
N THR A 611 -27.49 4.48 7.95
CA THR A 611 -26.17 5.06 7.69
C THR A 611 -26.31 6.56 7.54
N PHE A 612 -25.55 7.34 8.30
CA PHE A 612 -25.46 8.79 8.09
C PHE A 612 -24.17 9.16 7.34
N ASP A 613 -24.33 10.00 6.32
CA ASP A 613 -23.22 10.59 5.58
C ASP A 613 -22.85 11.95 6.18
N GLY A 614 -21.55 12.18 6.35
CA GLY A 614 -21.04 13.47 6.78
C GLY A 614 -21.15 14.55 5.72
N ALA A 615 -21.22 15.82 6.16
CA ALA A 615 -20.89 16.95 5.28
C ALA A 615 -19.45 16.81 4.74
N ALA A 616 -19.17 17.35 3.55
CA ALA A 616 -17.82 17.29 2.97
C ALA A 616 -16.77 17.83 3.96
N ALA A 617 -15.70 17.05 4.18
CA ALA A 617 -14.62 17.42 5.09
C ALA A 617 -14.04 18.81 4.69
N PRO A 618 -13.71 19.69 5.65
CA PRO A 618 -12.94 20.87 5.33
C PRO A 618 -11.61 20.45 4.70
N LYS A 619 -11.23 21.10 3.60
CA LYS A 619 -9.92 20.88 2.96
C LYS A 619 -8.83 21.02 4.02
N PRO A 620 -7.77 20.17 3.99
CA PRO A 620 -6.68 20.25 4.94
C PRO A 620 -6.16 21.69 4.96
N THR A 621 -6.40 22.37 6.07
CA THR A 621 -5.83 23.68 6.34
C THR A 621 -4.39 23.39 6.79
N PRO A 622 -3.37 23.79 6.03
CA PRO A 622 -2.02 23.86 6.56
C PRO A 622 -2.10 24.77 7.78
N ILE A 623 -1.48 24.37 8.90
CA ILE A 623 -1.30 25.25 10.04
C ILE A 623 -0.59 26.51 9.52
N SER A 624 -1.34 27.59 9.39
CA SER A 624 -0.81 28.92 9.23
C SER A 624 -0.26 29.32 10.60
N LEU A 625 1.06 29.49 10.66
CA LEU A 625 1.63 30.47 11.56
C LEU A 625 0.96 31.81 11.24
N SER A 626 0.16 32.30 12.19
CA SER A 626 -0.46 33.64 12.25
C SER A 626 -1.42 34.02 11.11
N SER A 627 -2.64 34.36 11.51
CA SER A 627 -3.66 35.01 10.70
C SER A 627 -3.21 36.40 10.22
N SER A 628 -3.30 36.64 8.91
CA SER A 628 -3.50 37.98 8.35
C SER A 628 -4.65 37.96 7.35
N ALA A 629 -5.44 39.03 7.36
CA ALA A 629 -6.63 39.35 6.55
C ALA A 629 -6.49 39.06 5.04
N PRO A 630 -7.59 39.04 4.25
CA PRO A 630 -7.54 38.75 2.81
C PRO A 630 -6.69 39.80 2.09
N GLY A 631 -5.50 39.38 1.67
CA GLY A 631 -4.55 40.20 0.93
C GLY A 631 -3.72 39.28 0.03
N THR A 632 -3.59 39.67 -1.24
CA THR A 632 -2.56 39.27 -2.22
C THR A 632 -1.92 37.89 -2.03
N GLN A 633 -2.20 36.99 -2.97
CA GLN A 633 -1.54 35.68 -3.12
C GLN A 633 -0.03 35.79 -2.89
N ALA A 634 0.46 35.22 -1.79
CA ALA A 634 1.84 35.38 -1.38
C ALA A 634 2.76 34.46 -2.20
N LEU A 635 3.75 35.05 -2.88
CA LEU A 635 4.80 34.33 -3.60
C LEU A 635 5.68 33.56 -2.61
N VAL A 636 5.74 32.23 -2.73
CA VAL A 636 6.59 31.38 -1.91
C VAL A 636 8.01 31.36 -2.50
N LYS A 637 9.02 31.78 -1.73
CA LYS A 637 10.41 31.70 -2.21
C LYS A 637 10.89 30.26 -2.20
N VAL A 638 11.47 29.80 -3.31
CA VAL A 638 12.09 28.47 -3.39
C VAL A 638 13.33 28.41 -2.48
N PRO A 639 13.48 27.36 -1.66
CA PRO A 639 14.61 27.24 -0.74
C PRO A 639 15.94 27.15 -1.49
N ARG A 640 16.97 27.76 -0.90
CA ARG A 640 18.36 27.66 -1.35
C ARG A 640 19.11 26.71 -0.39
N VAL A 641 19.80 25.71 -0.93
CA VAL A 641 20.49 24.69 -0.14
C VAL A 641 21.88 24.42 -0.71
N LYS A 642 22.78 23.94 0.14
CA LYS A 642 24.06 23.38 -0.28
C LYS A 642 23.96 21.86 -0.23
N VAL A 643 24.52 21.22 -1.26
CA VAL A 643 24.59 19.75 -1.37
C VAL A 643 26.05 19.38 -1.49
N ASN A 644 26.50 18.44 -0.67
CA ASN A 644 27.90 18.01 -0.62
C ASN A 644 28.08 16.56 -1.09
N SER A 645 27.00 15.85 -1.43
CA SER A 645 27.05 14.47 -1.91
C SER A 645 25.85 14.11 -2.79
N SER A 646 26.00 13.07 -3.62
CA SER A 646 24.90 12.54 -4.43
C SER A 646 23.72 12.04 -3.58
N VAL A 647 24.00 11.45 -2.41
CA VAL A 647 22.96 10.97 -1.48
C VAL A 647 22.09 12.10 -0.93
N GLU A 648 22.67 13.28 -0.70
CA GLU A 648 21.90 14.47 -0.32
C GLU A 648 21.01 14.98 -1.46
N PHE A 649 21.51 14.95 -2.69
CA PHE A 649 20.71 15.28 -3.86
C PHE A 649 19.57 14.26 -4.09
N ASP A 650 19.81 12.97 -3.87
CA ASP A 650 18.78 11.94 -4.01
C ASP A 650 17.62 12.15 -3.03
N LYS A 651 17.90 12.64 -1.81
CA LYS A 651 16.83 13.05 -0.87
C LYS A 651 16.01 14.24 -1.39
N ILE A 652 16.64 15.18 -2.08
CA ILE A 652 15.95 16.32 -2.71
C ILE A 652 15.10 15.83 -3.90
N LEU A 653 15.63 14.89 -4.68
CA LEU A 653 14.93 14.24 -5.78
C LEU A 653 13.66 13.51 -5.27
N ASP A 654 13.78 12.72 -4.20
CA ASP A 654 12.67 12.00 -3.57
C ASP A 654 11.60 12.95 -3.01
N ALA A 655 12.00 14.09 -2.45
CA ALA A 655 11.08 15.11 -1.93
C ALA A 655 10.24 15.77 -3.03
N SER A 656 10.65 15.68 -4.30
CA SER A 656 9.90 16.15 -5.49
C SER A 656 9.46 17.63 -5.42
N LYS A 657 10.28 18.48 -4.80
CA LYS A 657 10.06 19.93 -4.68
C LYS A 657 11.22 20.71 -5.32
N PRO A 658 10.97 21.89 -5.92
CA PRO A 658 12.02 22.72 -6.47
C PRO A 658 12.95 23.22 -5.37
N VAL A 659 14.24 23.26 -5.68
CA VAL A 659 15.28 23.75 -4.79
C VAL A 659 16.38 24.41 -5.61
N ILE A 660 16.94 25.51 -5.13
CA ILE A 660 18.14 26.12 -5.71
C ILE A 660 19.36 25.57 -4.98
N LEU A 661 20.27 24.96 -5.72
CA LEU A 661 21.52 24.41 -5.22
C LEU A 661 22.63 25.45 -5.37
N GLU A 662 23.25 25.82 -4.26
CA GLU A 662 24.30 26.84 -4.20
C GLU A 662 25.69 26.23 -3.99
N GLY A 663 26.70 26.86 -4.58
CA GLY A 663 28.10 26.52 -4.35
C GLY A 663 28.60 25.29 -5.09
N LEU A 664 27.82 24.77 -6.05
CA LEU A 664 28.23 23.69 -6.93
C LEU A 664 29.25 24.16 -7.97
N ASP A 665 30.29 23.35 -8.23
CA ASP A 665 31.27 23.61 -9.27
C ASP A 665 30.76 23.11 -10.63
N ILE A 666 30.03 23.98 -11.35
CA ILE A 666 29.55 23.72 -12.71
C ILE A 666 30.61 23.96 -13.80
N GLY A 667 31.88 24.20 -13.41
CA GLY A 667 33.00 24.45 -14.30
C GLY A 667 33.35 25.93 -14.52
N VAL A 668 34.34 26.18 -15.37
CA VAL A 668 34.86 27.52 -15.68
C VAL A 668 33.92 28.36 -16.56
N CYS A 669 32.84 27.75 -17.07
CA CYS A 669 31.83 28.40 -17.93
C CYS A 669 31.26 29.70 -17.32
N THR A 670 31.10 29.76 -16.00
CA THR A 670 30.61 30.96 -15.27
C THR A 670 31.54 32.17 -15.39
N LYS A 671 32.81 31.95 -15.72
CA LYS A 671 33.83 32.99 -15.90
C LYS A 671 34.15 33.23 -17.38
N GLU A 672 34.28 32.14 -18.14
CA GLU A 672 34.79 32.19 -19.51
C GLU A 672 33.72 32.49 -20.56
N TRP A 673 32.44 32.15 -20.35
CA TRP A 673 31.40 32.30 -21.37
C TRP A 673 30.91 33.75 -21.55
N THR A 674 31.84 34.64 -21.90
CA THR A 674 31.58 35.97 -22.45
C THR A 674 31.10 35.85 -23.90
N SER A 675 30.56 36.94 -24.45
CA SER A 675 30.06 36.93 -25.83
C SER A 675 31.20 36.78 -26.83
N GLU A 676 32.35 37.42 -26.57
CA GLU A 676 33.56 37.28 -27.36
C GLU A 676 34.09 35.85 -27.34
N TYR A 677 34.13 35.23 -26.16
CA TYR A 677 34.59 33.84 -26.01
C TYR A 677 33.66 32.86 -26.74
N LEU A 678 32.35 32.99 -26.56
CA LEU A 678 31.38 32.13 -27.23
C LEU A 678 31.45 32.30 -28.75
N LYS A 679 31.64 33.51 -29.27
CA LYS A 679 31.84 33.75 -30.71
C LYS A 679 33.11 33.10 -31.25
N ASP A 680 34.22 33.18 -30.52
CA ASP A 680 35.50 32.53 -30.88
C ASP A 680 35.36 31.01 -30.89
N LYS A 681 34.83 30.42 -29.81
CA LYS A 681 34.79 28.96 -29.63
C LYS A 681 33.69 28.27 -30.43
N VAL A 682 32.48 28.82 -30.45
CA VAL A 682 31.36 28.22 -31.17
C VAL A 682 31.44 28.52 -32.67
N GLY A 683 32.10 29.62 -33.04
CA GLY A 683 32.22 30.13 -34.39
C GLY A 683 31.13 31.16 -34.70
N ALA A 684 31.54 32.41 -34.94
CA ALA A 684 30.63 33.52 -35.23
C ALA A 684 29.72 33.27 -36.43
N ASP A 685 30.21 32.56 -37.45
CA ASP A 685 29.46 32.23 -38.67
C ASP A 685 28.59 30.96 -38.55
N ARG A 686 28.62 30.25 -37.41
CA ARG A 686 27.79 29.04 -37.22
C ARG A 686 26.32 29.44 -37.27
N GLU A 687 25.54 28.76 -38.10
CA GLU A 687 24.09 28.98 -38.16
C GLU A 687 23.38 28.33 -36.97
N VAL A 688 22.46 29.09 -36.36
CA VAL A 688 21.57 28.62 -35.28
C VAL A 688 20.14 29.06 -35.56
N ILE A 689 19.18 28.24 -35.12
CA ILE A 689 17.75 28.56 -35.19
C ILE A 689 17.35 29.22 -33.87
N VAL A 690 16.85 30.45 -33.95
CA VAL A 690 16.41 31.23 -32.80
C VAL A 690 14.93 31.59 -32.93
N HIS A 691 14.27 31.78 -31.80
CA HIS A 691 12.94 32.35 -31.73
C HIS A 691 13.11 33.86 -31.71
N GLU A 692 12.50 34.55 -32.68
CA GLU A 692 12.48 36.01 -32.75
C GLU A 692 11.06 36.51 -32.46
N ALA A 693 10.90 37.23 -31.35
CA ALA A 693 9.61 37.69 -30.88
C ALA A 693 9.42 39.20 -31.11
N SER A 694 8.17 39.58 -31.39
CA SER A 694 7.80 41.00 -31.54
C SER A 694 7.61 41.72 -30.20
N SER A 695 7.23 40.99 -29.15
CA SER A 695 7.02 41.47 -27.78
C SER A 695 7.94 40.78 -26.78
N GLU A 696 7.99 41.32 -25.56
CA GLU A 696 8.75 40.72 -24.45
C GLU A 696 8.17 39.36 -24.04
N ASN A 697 6.85 39.19 -24.10
CA ASN A 697 6.19 37.92 -23.77
C ASN A 697 6.01 37.06 -25.02
N MET A 698 6.66 35.89 -25.09
CA MET A 698 6.36 34.90 -26.12
C MET A 698 5.13 34.08 -25.74
N SER A 699 4.27 33.80 -26.72
CA SER A 699 3.11 32.94 -26.56
C SER A 699 3.08 31.87 -27.63
N PHE A 700 3.04 30.61 -27.20
CA PHE A 700 2.86 29.48 -28.11
C PHE A 700 1.44 29.41 -28.68
N SER A 701 0.46 29.95 -27.95
CA SER A 701 -0.95 29.96 -28.35
C SER A 701 -1.22 30.97 -29.47
N SER A 702 -0.75 32.21 -29.33
CA SER A 702 -0.89 33.23 -30.39
C SER A 702 0.20 33.16 -31.45
N LYS A 703 1.29 32.40 -31.20
CA LYS A 703 2.47 32.27 -32.08
C LYS A 703 3.03 33.62 -32.52
N ASN A 704 3.25 34.52 -31.56
CA ASN A 704 3.78 35.88 -31.79
C ASN A 704 5.31 35.95 -32.02
N PHE A 705 5.92 34.83 -32.41
CA PHE A 705 7.34 34.68 -32.68
C PHE A 705 7.57 33.86 -33.96
N ALA A 706 8.74 34.03 -34.58
CA ALA A 706 9.16 33.26 -35.75
C ALA A 706 10.44 32.46 -35.44
N TYR A 707 10.60 31.32 -36.11
CA TYR A 707 11.88 30.60 -36.15
C TYR A 707 12.75 31.21 -37.24
N VAL A 708 13.90 31.75 -36.87
CA VAL A 708 14.81 32.44 -37.80
C VAL A 708 16.20 31.82 -37.68
N THR A 709 16.80 31.47 -38.82
CA THR A 709 18.21 31.08 -38.88
C THR A 709 19.06 32.34 -38.84
N LYS A 710 19.98 32.43 -37.87
CA LYS A 710 20.95 33.52 -37.74
C LYS A 710 22.36 32.95 -37.58
N LYS A 711 23.36 33.75 -37.96
CA LYS A 711 24.73 33.50 -37.55
C LYS A 711 24.84 33.68 -36.04
N PHE A 712 25.58 32.81 -35.38
CA PHE A 712 25.69 32.78 -33.93
C PHE A 712 26.26 34.09 -33.36
N GLY A 713 27.21 34.72 -34.06
CA GLY A 713 27.77 36.02 -33.68
C GLY A 713 26.75 37.15 -33.72
N ASP A 714 26.01 37.26 -34.84
CA ASP A 714 24.97 38.27 -35.01
C ASP A 714 23.86 38.10 -33.96
N PHE A 715 23.45 36.85 -33.70
CA PHE A 715 22.49 36.53 -32.65
C PHE A 715 22.95 37.03 -31.26
N LEU A 716 24.20 36.77 -30.87
CA LEU A 716 24.73 37.22 -29.58
C LEU A 716 24.77 38.76 -29.50
N ASP A 717 25.22 39.42 -30.56
CA ASP A 717 25.28 40.89 -30.62
C ASP A 717 23.89 41.53 -30.51
N GLU A 718 22.89 40.95 -31.19
CA GLU A 718 21.51 41.41 -31.12
C GLU A 718 20.89 41.16 -29.74
N ALA A 719 21.11 39.98 -29.16
CA ALA A 719 20.59 39.64 -27.83
C ALA A 719 21.16 40.56 -26.74
N GLU A 720 22.45 40.91 -26.81
CA GLU A 720 23.08 41.87 -25.90
C GLU A 720 22.55 43.30 -26.08
N LYS A 721 22.22 43.69 -27.32
CA LYS A 721 21.57 44.97 -27.62
C LYS A 721 20.09 45.03 -27.22
N GLY A 722 19.56 43.93 -26.68
CA GLY A 722 18.19 43.87 -26.17
C GLY A 722 17.15 43.36 -27.16
N SER A 723 17.56 42.74 -28.27
CA SER A 723 16.62 42.04 -29.16
C SER A 723 15.97 40.86 -28.45
N LYS A 724 14.66 40.68 -28.65
CA LYS A 724 13.85 39.62 -28.04
C LYS A 724 14.07 38.29 -28.75
N LEU A 725 15.26 37.74 -28.56
CA LEU A 725 15.72 36.51 -29.19
C LEU A 725 15.88 35.40 -28.15
N TYR A 726 15.51 34.18 -28.52
CA TYR A 726 15.65 33.01 -27.67
C TYR A 726 16.18 31.79 -28.43
N LEU A 727 17.33 31.29 -28.00
CA LEU A 727 17.94 30.05 -28.45
C LEU A 727 17.67 28.95 -27.43
N ARG A 728 17.08 27.86 -27.91
CA ARG A 728 17.19 26.53 -27.32
C ARG A 728 17.93 25.67 -28.32
N SER A 729 19.12 25.19 -27.97
CA SER A 729 19.87 24.35 -28.89
C SER A 729 19.16 23.02 -29.18
N LEU A 730 19.40 22.51 -30.38
CA LEU A 730 18.94 21.21 -30.87
C LEU A 730 20.17 20.37 -31.25
N SER A 731 19.97 19.06 -31.44
CA SER A 731 21.04 18.19 -31.93
C SER A 731 21.59 18.69 -33.28
N ALA A 732 22.91 18.87 -33.34
CA ALA A 732 23.63 19.28 -34.54
C ALA A 732 23.65 18.17 -35.61
N GLU A 733 23.52 16.91 -35.20
CA GLU A 733 23.47 15.76 -36.10
C GLU A 733 22.07 15.57 -36.68
N LYS A 734 21.05 15.46 -35.82
CA LYS A 734 19.68 15.18 -36.27
C LYS A 734 18.62 15.67 -35.29
N ALA A 735 18.30 16.96 -35.37
CA ALA A 735 17.35 17.66 -34.48
C ALA A 735 15.94 17.02 -34.34
N SER A 736 15.47 16.25 -35.33
CA SER A 736 14.17 15.57 -35.27
C SER A 736 14.22 14.17 -34.65
N GLU A 737 15.41 13.63 -34.40
CA GLU A 737 15.58 12.24 -33.95
C GLU A 737 16.46 12.07 -32.71
N LEU A 738 17.35 13.02 -32.44
CA LEU A 738 18.31 12.95 -31.35
C LEU A 738 18.11 14.12 -30.38
N PRO A 739 18.13 13.85 -29.05
CA PRO A 739 18.11 14.91 -28.05
C PRO A 739 19.34 15.81 -28.19
N ALA A 740 19.17 17.08 -27.80
CA ALA A 740 20.30 18.01 -27.69
C ALA A 740 21.30 17.49 -26.66
N ASP A 741 22.58 17.55 -26.95
CA ASP A 741 23.67 17.11 -26.11
C ASP A 741 24.81 18.12 -26.21
N ILE A 742 25.02 18.93 -25.18
CA ILE A 742 26.03 19.99 -25.17
C ILE A 742 27.45 19.50 -25.52
N VAL A 743 27.78 18.24 -25.17
CA VAL A 743 29.09 17.66 -25.45
C VAL A 743 29.26 17.41 -26.95
N LYS A 744 28.20 16.90 -27.60
CA LYS A 744 28.21 16.58 -29.04
C LYS A 744 27.95 17.80 -29.91
N ASP A 745 27.05 18.66 -29.49
CA ASP A 745 26.57 19.80 -30.28
C ASP A 745 27.51 21.01 -30.18
N TYR A 746 28.20 21.17 -29.05
CA TYR A 746 29.13 22.29 -28.79
C TYR A 746 30.45 21.81 -28.15
N PRO A 747 31.21 20.91 -28.81
CA PRO A 747 32.41 20.31 -28.23
C PRO A 747 33.50 21.32 -27.87
N ALA A 748 33.54 22.48 -28.54
CA ALA A 748 34.54 23.52 -28.29
C ALA A 748 34.37 24.26 -26.95
N ILE A 749 33.19 24.20 -26.34
CA ILE A 749 32.89 24.82 -25.03
C ILE A 749 32.44 23.79 -23.99
N SER A 750 32.35 22.51 -24.36
CA SER A 750 31.80 21.47 -23.49
C SER A 750 32.72 21.16 -22.29
N ALA A 751 34.03 21.36 -22.43
CA ALA A 751 34.98 21.19 -21.33
C ALA A 751 34.83 22.26 -20.23
N ASP A 752 34.22 23.41 -20.56
CA ASP A 752 34.05 24.53 -19.63
C ASP A 752 32.88 24.30 -18.67
N PHE A 753 31.89 23.50 -19.07
CA PHE A 753 30.71 23.15 -18.29
C PHE A 753 30.77 21.69 -17.84
N LYS A 754 30.57 21.45 -16.55
CA LYS A 754 30.45 20.09 -16.01
C LYS A 754 29.28 19.99 -15.05
N LEU A 755 28.62 18.84 -15.02
CA LEU A 755 27.77 18.49 -13.89
C LEU A 755 28.65 17.98 -12.75
N PRO A 756 28.52 18.55 -11.53
CA PRO A 756 29.29 18.13 -10.37
C PRO A 756 28.91 16.70 -9.94
N SER A 757 29.81 16.03 -9.22
CA SER A 757 29.62 14.65 -8.73
C SER A 757 28.40 14.47 -7.82
N GLU A 758 28.01 15.54 -7.14
CA GLU A 758 26.85 15.66 -6.29
C GLU A 758 25.54 15.47 -7.06
N LEU A 759 25.57 15.62 -8.39
CA LEU A 759 24.44 15.39 -9.30
C LEU A 759 24.62 14.10 -10.12
N ALA A 760 25.30 13.08 -9.58
CA ALA A 760 25.53 11.80 -10.25
C ALA A 760 24.25 11.20 -10.85
N SER A 761 23.14 11.19 -10.08
CA SER A 761 21.84 10.69 -10.53
C SER A 761 21.27 11.44 -11.73
N VAL A 762 21.58 12.73 -11.89
CA VAL A 762 21.23 13.50 -13.10
C VAL A 762 22.03 13.02 -14.30
N LYS A 763 23.35 12.84 -14.11
CA LYS A 763 24.28 12.44 -15.16
C LYS A 763 23.99 11.02 -15.66
N ASP A 764 23.78 10.08 -14.74
CA ASP A 764 23.57 8.67 -15.04
C ASP A 764 22.24 8.42 -15.77
N ASN A 765 21.26 9.30 -15.56
CA ASN A 765 19.94 9.23 -16.17
C ASN A 765 19.69 10.33 -17.21
N ALA A 766 20.75 11.01 -17.67
CA ALA A 766 20.65 12.16 -18.56
C ALA A 766 19.97 11.79 -19.88
N HIS A 767 19.05 12.65 -20.31
CA HIS A 767 18.31 12.53 -21.55
C HIS A 767 18.71 13.58 -22.58
N SER A 768 18.77 14.85 -22.17
CA SER A 768 19.18 15.97 -23.06
C SER A 768 19.83 17.09 -22.27
N SER A 769 20.74 17.83 -22.89
CA SER A 769 21.45 18.97 -22.28
C SER A 769 21.46 20.22 -23.18
N PRO A 770 20.30 20.85 -23.47
CA PRO A 770 20.24 22.01 -24.34
C PRO A 770 20.90 23.26 -23.73
N LEU A 771 21.69 23.95 -24.55
CA LEU A 771 22.15 25.32 -24.31
C LEU A 771 20.97 26.29 -24.49
N ARG A 772 20.82 27.20 -23.53
CA ARG A 772 19.77 28.22 -23.49
C ARG A 772 20.42 29.60 -23.49
N ILE A 773 20.18 30.40 -24.52
CA ILE A 773 20.62 31.80 -24.59
C ILE A 773 19.42 32.67 -24.91
N SER A 774 19.18 33.71 -24.12
CA SER A 774 18.03 34.59 -24.29
C SER A 774 18.41 36.06 -24.14
N GLY A 775 17.90 36.92 -25.01
CA GLY A 775 17.79 38.36 -24.74
C GLY A 775 16.67 38.67 -23.73
N PRO A 776 16.17 39.91 -23.64
CA PRO A 776 15.08 40.28 -22.73
C PRO A 776 13.72 39.79 -23.27
N VAL A 777 13.48 38.48 -23.18
CA VAL A 777 12.25 37.83 -23.63
C VAL A 777 11.81 36.76 -22.63
N ASN A 778 10.51 36.74 -22.33
CA ASN A 778 9.88 35.82 -21.40
C ASN A 778 9.41 34.56 -22.14
N MET A 779 9.72 33.40 -21.57
CA MET A 779 9.20 32.11 -22.04
C MET A 779 7.75 31.93 -21.62
N TRP A 780 6.90 31.36 -22.47
CA TRP A 780 5.53 30.99 -22.07
C TRP A 780 5.54 29.99 -20.89
N LEU A 781 4.43 29.95 -20.14
CA LEU A 781 4.22 28.96 -19.10
C LEU A 781 4.13 27.55 -19.73
N HIS A 782 4.94 26.62 -19.24
CA HIS A 782 4.96 25.23 -19.70
C HIS A 782 5.31 24.28 -18.56
N TYR A 783 5.20 22.99 -18.79
CA TYR A 783 5.80 21.95 -17.96
C TYR A 783 6.58 20.97 -18.81
N ASP A 784 7.51 20.25 -18.18
CA ASP A 784 8.26 19.18 -18.82
C ASP A 784 7.92 17.86 -18.13
N VAL A 785 7.91 16.75 -18.89
CA VAL A 785 7.60 15.42 -18.35
C VAL A 785 8.82 14.83 -17.62
N MET A 786 10.02 15.16 -18.06
CA MET A 786 11.25 14.82 -17.35
C MET A 786 11.61 15.85 -16.28
N ALA A 787 12.19 15.39 -15.18
CA ALA A 787 12.86 16.29 -14.25
C ALA A 787 14.09 16.92 -14.93
N ASN A 788 14.49 18.11 -14.47
CA ASN A 788 15.68 18.76 -15.00
C ASN A 788 16.42 19.60 -13.96
N VAL A 789 17.68 19.90 -14.26
CA VAL A 789 18.49 20.89 -13.53
C VAL A 789 18.87 22.03 -14.46
N LEU A 790 18.47 23.25 -14.11
CA LEU A 790 18.79 24.46 -14.86
C LEU A 790 20.00 25.14 -14.23
N CYS A 791 21.15 25.02 -14.89
CA CYS A 791 22.42 25.60 -14.47
C CYS A 791 22.55 27.02 -15.05
N GLN A 792 22.45 28.05 -14.21
CA GLN A 792 22.56 29.44 -14.63
C GLN A 792 24.03 29.83 -14.77
N VAL A 793 24.48 30.14 -16.00
CA VAL A 793 25.90 30.39 -16.28
C VAL A 793 26.23 31.88 -16.30
N ARG A 794 25.44 32.68 -17.01
CA ARG A 794 25.64 34.13 -17.15
C ARG A 794 24.31 34.88 -17.11
N GLY A 795 24.31 36.05 -16.47
CA GLY A 795 23.10 36.84 -16.22
C GLY A 795 22.20 36.22 -15.16
N SER A 796 21.18 36.96 -14.75
CA SER A 796 20.19 36.53 -13.77
C SER A 796 18.84 36.26 -14.42
N LYS A 797 18.07 35.35 -13.81
CA LYS A 797 16.77 34.91 -14.31
C LYS A 797 15.77 34.80 -13.17
N ARG A 798 14.60 35.37 -13.36
CA ARG A 798 13.43 35.18 -12.50
C ARG A 798 12.57 34.08 -13.09
N LEU A 799 12.14 33.12 -12.27
CA LEU A 799 11.17 32.11 -12.67
C LEU A 799 9.97 32.15 -11.71
N LEU A 800 8.79 31.89 -12.27
CA LEU A 800 7.60 31.54 -11.51
C LEU A 800 7.33 30.06 -11.74
N LEU A 801 7.16 29.33 -10.65
CA LEU A 801 6.86 27.90 -10.66
C LEU A 801 5.51 27.63 -9.98
N PHE A 802 4.81 26.59 -10.44
CA PHE A 802 3.57 26.15 -9.82
C PHE A 802 3.60 24.62 -9.66
N PRO A 803 3.11 24.09 -8.54
CA PRO A 803 3.04 22.65 -8.33
C PRO A 803 2.12 21.99 -9.36
N PRO A 804 2.34 20.71 -9.72
CA PRO A 804 1.50 19.99 -10.70
C PRO A 804 -0.01 20.02 -10.38
N SER A 805 -0.38 20.13 -9.10
CA SER A 805 -1.78 20.27 -8.65
C SER A 805 -2.51 21.50 -9.20
N ASP A 806 -1.78 22.51 -9.65
CA ASP A 806 -2.32 23.77 -10.14
C ASP A 806 -2.64 23.75 -11.64
N VAL A 807 -2.31 22.66 -12.35
CA VAL A 807 -2.49 22.54 -13.81
C VAL A 807 -3.91 22.90 -14.28
N LYS A 808 -4.92 22.63 -13.46
CA LYS A 808 -6.34 22.92 -13.74
C LYS A 808 -6.70 24.41 -13.82
N TYR A 809 -5.81 25.29 -13.35
CA TYR A 809 -6.03 26.75 -13.36
C TYR A 809 -5.39 27.44 -14.58
N PHE A 810 -4.66 26.68 -15.40
CA PHE A 810 -3.80 27.24 -16.46
C PHE A 810 -4.20 26.85 -17.89
N ASP A 811 -5.40 26.31 -18.09
CA ASP A 811 -5.97 26.05 -19.42
C ASP A 811 -5.04 25.30 -20.40
N PHE A 812 -4.34 24.27 -19.92
CA PHE A 812 -3.56 23.40 -20.80
C PHE A 812 -4.49 22.59 -21.72
N ALA A 813 -4.31 22.73 -23.03
CA ALA A 813 -5.04 21.93 -24.00
C ALA A 813 -4.65 20.44 -23.87
N PRO A 814 -5.55 19.48 -24.16
CA PRO A 814 -5.24 18.05 -24.05
C PRO A 814 -4.02 17.63 -24.89
N GLY A 815 -2.95 17.19 -24.21
CA GLY A 815 -1.68 16.79 -24.83
C GLY A 815 -0.77 17.95 -25.25
N ALA A 816 -1.09 19.17 -24.82
CA ALA A 816 -0.20 20.32 -24.91
C ALA A 816 0.53 20.49 -23.58
N SER A 817 1.82 20.84 -23.67
CA SER A 817 2.67 21.13 -22.52
C SER A 817 2.88 22.63 -22.28
N SER A 818 2.14 23.49 -23.00
CA SER A 818 2.21 24.96 -22.88
C SER A 818 0.84 25.56 -22.62
N SER A 819 0.81 26.62 -21.81
CA SER A 819 -0.37 27.43 -21.52
C SER A 819 -0.32 28.77 -22.26
N GLY A 820 -1.49 29.34 -22.53
CA GLY A 820 -1.63 30.70 -23.07
C GLY A 820 -1.61 31.81 -22.02
N ILE A 821 -1.64 31.48 -20.73
CA ILE A 821 -1.75 32.45 -19.63
C ILE A 821 -0.40 33.12 -19.36
N ASN A 822 -0.39 34.45 -19.25
CA ASN A 822 0.81 35.21 -18.93
C ASN A 822 0.87 35.51 -17.43
N VAL A 823 1.37 34.54 -16.66
CA VAL A 823 1.45 34.66 -15.19
C VAL A 823 2.37 35.76 -14.66
N PHE A 824 3.17 36.44 -15.50
CA PHE A 824 3.89 37.64 -15.05
C PHE A 824 3.00 38.88 -14.96
N GLU A 825 1.93 38.93 -15.75
CA GLU A 825 0.95 40.03 -15.79
C GLU A 825 -0.34 39.65 -15.06
N ASP A 826 -0.79 38.41 -15.24
CA ASP A 826 -2.12 37.94 -14.86
C ASP A 826 -2.17 37.32 -13.45
N LEU A 827 -1.06 37.25 -12.69
CA LEU A 827 -1.05 36.56 -11.39
C LEU A 827 -2.06 37.14 -10.39
N SER A 828 -2.39 38.43 -10.53
CA SER A 828 -3.42 39.09 -9.71
C SER A 828 -4.86 38.83 -10.17
N ASP A 829 -5.06 38.13 -11.29
CA ASP A 829 -6.39 37.76 -11.79
C ASP A 829 -7.10 36.86 -10.76
N PRO A 830 -8.37 37.16 -10.41
CA PRO A 830 -9.15 36.34 -9.48
C PRO A 830 -9.20 34.85 -9.83
N SER A 831 -9.15 34.49 -11.12
CA SER A 831 -9.14 33.10 -11.59
C SER A 831 -7.90 32.33 -11.15
N LEU A 832 -6.78 33.02 -10.93
CA LEU A 832 -5.52 32.43 -10.49
C LEU A 832 -5.30 32.50 -8.97
N SER A 833 -6.22 33.10 -8.21
CA SER A 833 -6.11 33.28 -6.75
C SER A 833 -5.96 31.99 -5.93
N HIS A 834 -6.31 30.85 -6.53
CA HIS A 834 -6.20 29.52 -5.93
C HIS A 834 -4.91 28.77 -6.29
N THR A 835 -4.04 29.37 -7.09
CA THR A 835 -2.72 28.80 -7.42
C THR A 835 -1.72 29.00 -6.27
N HIS A 836 -0.58 28.33 -6.35
CA HIS A 836 0.47 28.33 -5.34
C HIS A 836 1.78 28.76 -6.00
N PRO A 837 1.93 30.06 -6.35
CA PRO A 837 3.09 30.55 -7.06
C PRO A 837 4.35 30.49 -6.20
N HIS A 838 5.40 29.89 -6.76
CA HIS A 838 6.74 29.87 -6.19
C HIS A 838 7.67 30.75 -7.01
N GLU A 839 8.46 31.57 -6.35
CA GLU A 839 9.42 32.47 -7.00
C GLU A 839 10.85 31.94 -6.86
N VAL A 840 11.56 31.99 -7.99
CA VAL A 840 12.99 31.70 -8.09
C VAL A 840 13.69 32.91 -8.69
N VAL A 841 14.83 33.29 -8.11
CA VAL A 841 15.79 34.21 -8.75
C VAL A 841 17.14 33.50 -8.80
N LEU A 842 17.60 33.18 -10.01
CA LEU A 842 18.89 32.53 -10.25
C LEU A 842 19.98 33.56 -10.55
N GLN A 843 21.13 33.38 -9.91
CA GLN A 843 22.38 34.10 -10.16
C GLN A 843 23.37 33.19 -10.92
N PRO A 844 24.41 33.75 -11.55
CA PRO A 844 25.50 32.95 -12.12
C PRO A 844 26.07 31.95 -11.10
N GLY A 845 26.11 30.67 -11.47
CA GLY A 845 26.55 29.56 -10.62
C GLY A 845 25.41 28.82 -9.90
N ASP A 846 24.20 29.38 -9.84
CA ASP A 846 23.05 28.69 -9.25
C ASP A 846 22.59 27.52 -10.14
N VAL A 847 22.19 26.41 -9.51
CA VAL A 847 21.53 25.29 -10.18
C VAL A 847 20.13 25.10 -9.62
N LEU A 848 19.10 25.28 -10.43
CA LEU A 848 17.73 25.01 -10.03
C LEU A 848 17.36 23.57 -10.35
N PHE A 849 16.98 22.78 -9.33
CA PHE A 849 16.28 21.53 -9.54
C PHE A 849 14.80 21.79 -9.83
N LEU A 850 14.32 21.35 -10.99
CA LEU A 850 12.93 21.36 -11.41
C LEU A 850 12.41 19.92 -11.46
N PRO A 851 11.53 19.52 -10.51
CA PRO A 851 10.93 18.20 -10.55
C PRO A 851 10.00 18.06 -11.76
N SER A 852 9.79 16.81 -12.18
CA SER A 852 8.85 16.45 -13.25
C SER A 852 7.47 17.09 -13.04
N LEU A 853 6.85 17.58 -14.13
CA LEU A 853 5.52 18.19 -14.19
C LEU A 853 5.34 19.54 -13.48
N TRP A 854 6.39 20.10 -12.86
CA TRP A 854 6.30 21.46 -12.32
C TRP A 854 6.15 22.47 -13.44
N LEU A 855 5.09 23.27 -13.35
CA LEU A 855 4.81 24.31 -14.31
C LEU A 855 5.75 25.47 -14.07
N HIS A 856 6.32 26.03 -15.13
CA HIS A 856 7.30 27.08 -15.00
C HIS A 856 7.34 28.04 -16.19
N THR A 857 7.71 29.27 -15.90
CA THR A 857 8.03 30.32 -16.88
C THR A 857 9.29 31.05 -16.41
N ALA A 858 10.02 31.65 -17.34
CA ALA A 858 11.28 32.32 -17.07
C ALA A 858 11.34 33.70 -17.74
N SER A 859 11.87 34.67 -17.00
CA SER A 859 12.13 36.04 -17.42
C SER A 859 13.58 36.43 -17.07
N PRO A 860 14.42 36.75 -18.06
CA PRO A 860 15.76 37.30 -17.82
C PRO A 860 15.68 38.67 -17.14
N THR A 861 16.46 38.89 -16.06
CA THR A 861 16.39 40.14 -15.28
C THR A 861 17.60 41.06 -15.45
N SER A 862 18.64 40.62 -16.17
CA SER A 862 19.88 41.38 -16.36
C SER A 862 20.29 41.47 -17.84
N GLY A 863 19.32 41.56 -18.76
CA GLY A 863 19.58 41.54 -20.20
C GLY A 863 19.79 40.13 -20.73
N MET A 864 20.91 39.87 -21.42
CA MET A 864 21.20 38.55 -21.97
C MET A 864 21.50 37.51 -20.87
N SER A 865 20.90 36.33 -20.98
CA SER A 865 21.06 35.22 -20.04
C SER A 865 21.56 33.96 -20.78
N VAL A 866 22.54 33.28 -20.19
CA VAL A 866 23.07 31.99 -20.67
C VAL A 866 22.91 30.94 -19.59
N ALA A 867 22.34 29.80 -19.94
CA ALA A 867 22.16 28.67 -19.05
C ALA A 867 22.28 27.34 -19.80
N VAL A 868 22.57 26.27 -19.08
CA VAL A 868 22.50 24.89 -19.59
C VAL A 868 21.44 24.17 -18.79
N ASN A 869 20.44 23.61 -19.46
CA ASN A 869 19.47 22.73 -18.79
C ASN A 869 19.89 21.29 -19.01
N VAL A 870 19.79 20.42 -17.99
CA VAL A 870 19.99 18.98 -18.16
C VAL A 870 18.74 18.24 -17.73
N PHE A 871 18.06 17.64 -18.69
CA PHE A 871 16.90 16.78 -18.50
C PHE A 871 17.34 15.36 -18.21
N PHE A 872 16.67 14.69 -17.29
CA PHE A 872 16.97 13.31 -16.91
C PHE A 872 15.71 12.54 -16.52
N ARG A 873 15.78 11.21 -16.66
CA ARG A 873 14.68 10.33 -16.29
C ARG A 873 14.72 10.06 -14.79
N ASN A 874 13.68 10.50 -14.07
CA ASN A 874 13.54 10.27 -12.63
C ASN A 874 12.50 9.19 -12.30
N LEU A 875 11.69 8.74 -13.27
CA LEU A 875 10.78 7.61 -13.11
C LEU A 875 11.43 6.31 -13.58
N ARG A 876 11.33 5.24 -12.78
CA ARG A 876 11.85 3.91 -13.16
C ARG A 876 11.12 3.34 -14.39
N ASN A 877 9.81 3.56 -14.46
CA ASN A 877 8.92 3.07 -15.52
C ASN A 877 7.86 4.13 -15.86
N GLY A 878 7.18 3.99 -17.00
CA GLY A 878 5.99 4.79 -17.36
C GLY A 878 6.19 5.84 -18.45
N TYR A 879 7.45 6.13 -18.85
CA TYR A 879 7.70 6.93 -20.05
C TYR A 879 7.18 6.22 -21.31
N ALA A 880 6.60 6.98 -22.25
CA ALA A 880 6.08 6.43 -23.48
C ALA A 880 7.19 5.82 -24.36
N ALA A 881 6.91 4.65 -24.95
CA ALA A 881 7.82 4.00 -25.89
C ALA A 881 7.86 4.78 -27.22
N GLY A 882 9.06 4.94 -27.78
CA GLY A 882 9.30 5.66 -29.03
C GLY A 882 10.17 6.91 -28.83
N LYS A 883 10.25 7.74 -29.88
CA LYS A 883 11.13 8.92 -29.88
C LYS A 883 10.51 10.04 -29.02
N ASP A 884 11.25 10.48 -28.01
CA ASP A 884 11.06 11.75 -27.34
C ASP A 884 12.40 12.47 -27.37
N VAL A 885 12.48 13.54 -28.15
CA VAL A 885 13.72 14.32 -28.37
C VAL A 885 13.79 15.50 -27.40
N TYR A 886 12.63 15.91 -26.88
CA TYR A 886 12.48 17.15 -26.14
C TYR A 886 12.26 16.96 -24.64
N GLY A 887 11.92 15.75 -24.20
CA GLY A 887 11.63 15.41 -22.80
C GLY A 887 10.19 15.73 -22.36
N ASN A 888 9.31 16.02 -23.33
CA ASN A 888 7.96 16.56 -23.08
C ASN A 888 6.85 15.65 -23.62
N ARG A 889 7.19 14.45 -24.07
CA ARG A 889 6.18 13.47 -24.47
C ARG A 889 5.47 12.95 -23.23
N ASP A 890 4.14 12.97 -23.27
CA ASP A 890 3.30 12.48 -22.19
C ASP A 890 3.67 11.05 -21.74
N LEU A 891 3.46 10.75 -20.46
CA LEU A 891 3.64 9.40 -19.93
C LEU A 891 2.72 8.41 -20.66
N GLN A 892 3.19 7.17 -20.81
CA GLN A 892 2.49 6.11 -21.55
C GLN A 892 1.05 5.92 -21.06
N ALA A 893 0.85 6.00 -19.74
CA ALA A 893 -0.46 5.86 -19.12
C ALA A 893 -1.44 6.96 -19.57
N TYR A 894 -0.98 8.21 -19.69
CA TYR A 894 -1.82 9.32 -20.15
C TYR A 894 -2.10 9.23 -21.65
N GLU A 895 -1.11 8.87 -22.49
CA GLU A 895 -1.35 8.64 -23.93
C GLU A 895 -2.43 7.57 -24.17
N LYS A 896 -2.33 6.44 -23.45
CA LYS A 896 -3.35 5.38 -23.51
C LYS A 896 -4.70 5.88 -22.97
N GLY A 897 -4.69 6.57 -21.82
CA GLY A 897 -5.90 7.15 -21.23
C GLY A 897 -6.64 8.07 -22.19
N ARG A 898 -5.94 8.92 -22.95
CA ARG A 898 -6.56 9.76 -23.97
C ARG A 898 -7.23 8.97 -25.09
N GLN A 899 -6.62 7.88 -25.54
CA GLN A 899 -7.23 6.98 -26.53
C GLN A 899 -8.50 6.33 -25.96
N ASP A 900 -8.47 5.93 -24.70
CA ASP A 900 -9.61 5.31 -24.03
C ASP A 900 -10.74 6.33 -23.77
N VAL A 901 -10.42 7.58 -23.40
CA VAL A 901 -11.39 8.68 -23.33
C VAL A 901 -12.07 8.89 -24.68
N ALA A 902 -11.31 8.89 -25.79
CA ALA A 902 -11.88 9.01 -27.12
C ALA A 902 -12.83 7.85 -27.47
N LYS A 903 -12.49 6.61 -27.08
CA LYS A 903 -13.37 5.44 -27.24
C LYS A 903 -14.65 5.57 -26.42
N ILE A 904 -14.52 5.98 -25.15
CA ILE A 904 -15.65 6.20 -24.24
C ILE A 904 -16.60 7.23 -24.85
N VAL A 905 -16.10 8.41 -25.22
CA VAL A 905 -16.91 9.48 -25.84
C VAL A 905 -17.61 8.96 -27.10
N LYS A 906 -16.89 8.21 -27.94
CA LYS A 906 -17.46 7.60 -29.15
C LYS A 906 -18.60 6.63 -28.85
N SER A 907 -18.54 5.86 -27.76
CA SER A 907 -19.61 4.96 -27.35
C SER A 907 -20.92 5.67 -27.00
N PHE A 908 -20.89 6.96 -26.68
CA PHE A 908 -22.08 7.77 -26.40
C PHE A 908 -22.54 8.63 -27.60
N GLU A 909 -21.88 8.57 -28.77
CA GLU A 909 -22.21 9.41 -29.93
C GLU A 909 -23.62 9.18 -30.49
N SER A 910 -24.17 7.97 -30.33
CA SER A 910 -25.52 7.62 -30.77
C SER A 910 -26.64 8.15 -29.86
N LEU A 911 -26.30 8.69 -28.69
CA LEU A 911 -27.28 9.24 -27.74
C LEU A 911 -27.58 10.71 -28.03
N PRO A 912 -28.79 11.21 -27.67
CA PRO A 912 -29.09 12.63 -27.63
C PRO A 912 -28.07 13.43 -26.81
N THR A 913 -27.79 14.67 -27.22
CA THR A 913 -26.71 15.50 -26.65
C THR A 913 -26.84 15.73 -25.14
N ASP A 914 -28.06 15.90 -24.64
CA ASP A 914 -28.39 16.08 -23.22
C ASP A 914 -28.12 14.80 -22.42
N VAL A 915 -28.53 13.63 -22.93
CA VAL A 915 -28.29 12.32 -22.31
C VAL A 915 -26.79 11.98 -22.32
N ARG A 916 -26.12 12.19 -23.45
CA ARG A 916 -24.66 12.04 -23.57
C ARG A 916 -23.93 12.95 -22.57
N GLY A 917 -24.31 14.22 -22.50
CA GLY A 917 -23.71 15.19 -21.58
C GLY A 917 -23.86 14.76 -20.12
N PHE A 918 -25.05 14.30 -19.72
CA PHE A 918 -25.32 13.81 -18.37
C PHE A 918 -24.41 12.62 -17.99
N TYR A 919 -24.30 11.60 -18.83
CA TYR A 919 -23.48 10.42 -18.51
C TYR A 919 -21.97 10.69 -18.57
N LEU A 920 -21.51 11.51 -19.52
CA LEU A 920 -20.10 11.90 -19.58
C LEU A 920 -19.69 12.74 -18.37
N GLN A 921 -20.57 13.62 -17.87
CA GLN A 921 -20.33 14.35 -16.62
C GLN A 921 -20.19 13.39 -15.43
N ARG A 922 -21.09 12.40 -15.32
CA ARG A 922 -21.00 11.39 -14.25
C ARG A 922 -19.71 10.58 -14.31
N LEU A 923 -19.26 10.20 -15.50
CA LEU A 923 -17.98 9.52 -15.67
C LEU A 923 -16.80 10.41 -15.27
N ALA A 924 -16.85 11.71 -15.60
CA ALA A 924 -15.84 12.66 -15.16
C ALA A 924 -15.79 12.75 -13.62
N ASP A 925 -16.94 12.80 -12.96
CA ASP A 925 -17.03 12.83 -11.49
C ASP A 925 -16.48 11.53 -10.86
N GLU A 926 -16.77 10.37 -11.46
CA GLU A 926 -16.21 9.08 -11.04
C GLU A 926 -14.68 9.03 -11.20
N PHE A 927 -14.14 9.58 -12.28
CA PHE A 927 -12.68 9.68 -12.46
C PHE A 927 -12.08 10.58 -11.38
N MET A 928 -12.68 11.73 -11.09
CA MET A 928 -12.21 12.64 -10.05
C MET A 928 -12.23 12.00 -8.66
N GLN A 929 -13.27 11.23 -8.33
CA GLN A 929 -13.37 10.50 -7.06
C GLN A 929 -12.30 9.40 -6.90
N LYS A 930 -11.83 8.81 -8.01
CA LYS A 930 -10.82 7.74 -8.01
C LYS A 930 -9.38 8.26 -8.11
N ALA A 931 -9.18 9.50 -8.53
CA ALA A 931 -7.86 10.11 -8.75
C ALA A 931 -7.20 10.69 -7.48
N THR A 932 -7.94 10.78 -6.38
CA THR A 932 -7.51 11.27 -5.05
C THR A 932 -7.79 10.22 -3.98
#